data_AF-A0A399X2J1-F1
#
_entry.id   AF-A0A399X2J1-F1
#
_cell.length_a   1.000
_cell.length_b   1.000
_cell.length_c   1.000
_cell.angle_alpha   90.00
_cell.angle_beta   90.00
_cell.angle_gamma   90.00
#
_symmetry.space_group_name_H-M   'P 1'
#
loop_
_entity.id
_entity.type
_entity.pdbx_description
1 polymer ?
#
loop_
_entity_poly.entity_id
_entity_poly.type
_entity_poly.pdbx_seq_one_letter_code
_entity_poly.pdbx_strand_id
1 'polypeptide(L)'
;MKIELRVAALLAIHAAVAAQAQSGEWISIGKKTFFGYRDIYGKQIPAQEVDIKFPSKAPVTFSSDVPAIEWGGWKIQLNEFGNLGRAFRGAGGWDEFRTLYETAQQRIASGKTNVWKVRAAIFRRTEVEYLRADGVMEIQAGYINNPEVLFCLETFARYEALVEAFTQGAVDVQIDATLEEEPIYGRYSATDTWTYDPWTAGHEFFTNRFNRGDYDAILYFFHPGATRSYSFGGTGGRTNNATQSYVILSNGREGGLRIGHTEAMLHEWFHQIEDTYRIWGYGDWEYAWPPNLHAAEVNGYSVDEVGYTGWFSWLRDLMFHSVRPGMWERLSNRVSPDWEQAFLQTHRGDGRLFDWKDVSDDPWAKLPYLRPEDIAARIGAESVAFQGDGPLLLVKPTGGKYRTPILTAPSATDHSLNNHLNFRTEAMARIGYGDRDLLFVRFDVADFVLSNLVPGTPCVLGYIEVDGRFMVVADARLNNDAACEVNLLSFSNGPARISTSGTDEPLVGQSPAVSFRSDTSDVRYVVTSWEGDAVRINAAGQIGETSNEAATRLLRVTAVQQDGTRSERPFVVRWRREVVSTLRAQDTARVSSSTHRLELVLESPAAAKAVELSASAPTGFSIQGLPPQVSLSAGEKRVIPFTLEASADATFGQFEIALDIRVAGSAAPVDTQRLSLFRQGPGLLTEETFESGVGTWGEPRADRNGWEVSTVSGGVNGNCLRILDTGGSLWGRVNFFGKRSESGALAPDNMGYDAADYPILDFYLKTTAHHNVGLAVTLSNGKRYVVMLAGPYHEQWGESVELPRASFIPDGQWHRVVYDLGAALAAAAGPGPHVVVDIGFGDTRQFSSNQWHGDFRSEHFVDEVRIASSPNASSFAPQVETDPDTEIKGGANPTSTDLRERARAAANLKAESSPEEITAVRALLADTSPLVRLNAVRAFTRVKLPEVVPDLVRRMVADAEPRIGMWAARALAYQDTEEAWAALAEMPRTRRYGDLPAAEAALQLGTRKDPKYLKDLIVMFACSSALGRRAGAQGIGQIPGEAAQGALMTFIHDVDPFNRWEVTRLADVAFDPAARQVEFGSVNDESNRVRAVSYAKLTRSADPVLRSRGYIGLKEDDPDIRRIILEELASQPSPQHAPQVSPLLTDPDPDVRAAAVQALLTIDPAAVAAAAQAWERENYRQVLIPLLSAGKAGKLRLPAGFLDRLASHRDAEVRKLVSEIRR
;
A
#
# COMPACT_ATOMS: atom_id res chain seq x y z
N MET A 1 -37.94 -4.44 -22.62
CA MET A 1 -37.64 -3.00 -22.43
C MET A 1 -36.71 -2.65 -21.27
N LYS A 2 -37.09 -2.65 -19.98
CA LYS A 2 -36.16 -2.26 -18.87
C LYS A 2 -34.97 -3.23 -18.68
N ILE A 3 -35.13 -4.50 -19.05
CA ILE A 3 -34.04 -5.50 -19.04
C ILE A 3 -33.13 -5.32 -20.26
N GLU A 4 -33.66 -5.02 -21.44
CA GLU A 4 -32.88 -4.75 -22.65
C GLU A 4 -32.07 -3.45 -22.56
N LEU A 5 -32.59 -2.41 -21.91
CA LEU A 5 -31.85 -1.17 -21.65
C LEU A 5 -30.70 -1.37 -20.66
N ARG A 6 -30.84 -2.26 -19.67
CA ARG A 6 -29.75 -2.63 -18.75
C ARG A 6 -28.71 -3.51 -19.42
N VAL A 7 -29.12 -4.46 -20.27
CA VAL A 7 -28.21 -5.29 -21.06
C VAL A 7 -27.47 -4.45 -22.11
N ALA A 8 -28.14 -3.48 -22.74
CA ALA A 8 -27.52 -2.54 -23.69
C ALA A 8 -26.56 -1.57 -23.00
N ALA A 9 -26.87 -1.09 -21.79
CA ALA A 9 -25.95 -0.28 -20.99
C ALA A 9 -24.74 -1.09 -20.50
N LEU A 10 -24.95 -2.36 -20.06
CA LEU A 10 -23.85 -3.26 -19.71
C LEU A 10 -22.97 -3.60 -20.92
N LEU A 11 -23.58 -3.85 -22.09
CA LEU A 11 -22.86 -4.10 -23.34
C LEU A 11 -22.13 -2.84 -23.83
N ALA A 12 -22.69 -1.64 -23.61
CA ALA A 12 -22.04 -0.37 -23.95
C ALA A 12 -20.88 -0.05 -23.00
N ILE A 13 -21.00 -0.38 -21.71
CA ILE A 13 -19.90 -0.28 -20.73
C ILE A 13 -18.82 -1.32 -21.05
N HIS A 14 -19.18 -2.57 -21.37
CA HIS A 14 -18.23 -3.57 -21.83
C HIS A 14 -17.59 -3.21 -23.19
N ALA A 15 -18.34 -2.61 -24.11
CA ALA A 15 -17.83 -2.11 -25.37
C ALA A 15 -16.94 -0.87 -25.19
N ALA A 16 -17.22 0.00 -24.22
CA ALA A 16 -16.34 1.12 -23.84
C ALA A 16 -15.07 0.63 -23.14
N VAL A 17 -15.16 -0.39 -22.29
CA VAL A 17 -14.01 -1.08 -21.67
C VAL A 17 -13.18 -1.84 -22.71
N ALA A 18 -13.81 -2.36 -23.76
CA ALA A 18 -13.12 -2.97 -24.91
C ALA A 18 -12.55 -1.91 -25.89
N ALA A 19 -13.22 -0.77 -26.07
CA ALA A 19 -12.79 0.31 -26.96
C ALA A 19 -11.66 1.15 -26.36
N GLN A 20 -11.64 1.35 -25.04
CA GLN A 20 -10.53 1.98 -24.32
C GLN A 20 -9.30 1.05 -24.25
N ALA A 21 -9.51 -0.27 -24.35
CA ALA A 21 -8.44 -1.24 -24.59
C ALA A 21 -7.89 -1.20 -26.04
N GLN A 22 -8.59 -0.56 -26.99
CA GLN A 22 -8.16 -0.41 -28.38
C GLN A 22 -7.42 0.91 -28.68
N SER A 23 -7.41 1.89 -27.77
CA SER A 23 -6.71 3.17 -28.00
C SER A 23 -5.22 3.17 -27.66
N GLY A 24 -4.74 2.19 -26.89
CA GLY A 24 -3.32 1.92 -26.70
C GLY A 24 -2.93 0.70 -27.53
N GLU A 25 -1.90 0.80 -28.35
CA GLU A 25 -1.26 -0.38 -28.96
C GLU A 25 -0.79 -1.29 -27.81
N TRP A 26 -1.24 -2.55 -27.77
CA TRP A 26 -0.76 -3.56 -26.81
C TRP A 26 0.20 -4.51 -27.52
N ILE A 27 1.25 -4.93 -26.83
CA ILE A 27 2.18 -5.94 -27.32
C ILE A 27 2.06 -7.19 -26.44
N SER A 28 2.05 -8.35 -27.09
CA SER A 28 2.17 -9.65 -26.41
C SER A 28 3.65 -10.02 -26.35
N ILE A 29 4.15 -10.32 -25.16
CA ILE A 29 5.55 -10.73 -24.95
C ILE A 29 5.70 -12.25 -24.77
N GLY A 30 4.58 -12.97 -24.77
CA GLY A 30 4.54 -14.40 -24.53
C GLY A 30 3.13 -14.88 -24.29
N LYS A 31 2.98 -16.18 -24.02
CA LYS A 31 1.70 -16.79 -23.66
C LYS A 31 1.87 -17.67 -22.44
N LYS A 32 0.84 -17.70 -21.60
CA LYS A 32 0.74 -18.64 -20.48
C LYS A 32 -0.47 -19.53 -20.66
N THR A 33 -0.29 -20.82 -20.41
CA THR A 33 -1.39 -21.79 -20.40
C THR A 33 -1.82 -22.02 -18.96
N PHE A 34 -3.08 -21.74 -18.65
CA PHE A 34 -3.73 -22.09 -17.40
C PHE A 34 -4.69 -23.27 -17.60
N PHE A 35 -4.87 -24.07 -16.55
CA PHE A 35 -5.88 -25.12 -16.39
C PHE A 35 -5.72 -26.41 -17.20
N GLY A 36 -5.42 -27.50 -16.51
CA GLY A 36 -5.75 -28.85 -16.98
C GLY A 36 -6.28 -29.65 -15.79
N TYR A 37 -7.49 -29.38 -15.33
CA TYR A 37 -8.04 -29.98 -14.11
C TYR A 37 -9.55 -30.19 -14.20
N ARG A 38 -10.08 -30.97 -13.25
CA ARG A 38 -11.51 -31.17 -13.07
C ARG A 38 -12.01 -30.20 -12.02
N ASP A 39 -13.10 -29.48 -12.30
CA ASP A 39 -13.75 -28.66 -11.28
C ASP A 39 -14.32 -29.52 -10.15
N ILE A 40 -14.90 -28.87 -9.12
CA ILE A 40 -15.52 -29.54 -7.97
C ILE A 40 -16.70 -30.46 -8.35
N TYR A 41 -17.18 -30.39 -9.60
CA TYR A 41 -18.22 -31.26 -10.14
C TYR A 41 -17.66 -32.38 -11.01
N GLY A 42 -16.34 -32.53 -11.09
CA GLY A 42 -15.65 -33.54 -11.88
C GLY A 42 -15.59 -33.24 -13.38
N LYS A 43 -16.01 -32.04 -13.82
CA LYS A 43 -16.01 -31.61 -15.22
C LYS A 43 -14.60 -31.20 -15.62
N GLN A 44 -14.09 -31.81 -16.69
CA GLN A 44 -12.81 -31.43 -17.27
C GLN A 44 -12.91 -30.02 -17.85
N ILE A 45 -12.13 -29.08 -17.29
CA ILE A 45 -11.98 -27.74 -17.86
C ILE A 45 -10.78 -27.79 -18.83
N PRO A 46 -10.97 -27.43 -20.11
CA PRO A 46 -9.89 -27.39 -21.07
C PRO A 46 -8.92 -26.25 -20.76
N ALA A 47 -7.67 -26.45 -21.15
CA ALA A 47 -6.62 -25.46 -21.02
C ALA A 47 -6.96 -24.16 -21.73
N GLN A 48 -6.70 -23.05 -21.04
CA GLN A 48 -6.86 -21.69 -21.49
C GLN A 48 -5.48 -21.11 -21.73
N GLU A 49 -5.17 -20.78 -22.98
CA GLU A 49 -3.97 -20.05 -23.32
C GLU A 49 -4.30 -18.54 -23.33
N VAL A 50 -3.58 -17.75 -22.55
CA VAL A 50 -3.73 -16.30 -22.49
C VAL A 50 -2.44 -15.60 -22.88
N ASP A 51 -2.57 -14.47 -23.54
CA ASP A 51 -1.42 -13.62 -23.90
C ASP A 51 -0.93 -12.85 -22.68
N ILE A 52 0.39 -12.72 -22.56
CA ILE A 52 1.03 -11.81 -21.61
C ILE A 52 1.12 -10.44 -22.29
N LYS A 53 0.11 -9.57 -22.07
CA LYS A 53 -0.03 -8.28 -22.77
C LYS A 53 0.42 -7.10 -21.92
N PHE A 54 1.15 -6.17 -22.51
CA PHE A 54 1.50 -4.87 -21.92
C PHE A 54 1.30 -3.73 -22.92
N PRO A 55 1.12 -2.47 -22.45
CA PRO A 55 1.07 -1.32 -23.35
C PRO A 55 2.36 -1.19 -24.17
N SER A 56 2.26 -0.86 -25.46
CA SER A 56 3.40 -0.75 -26.37
C SER A 56 4.19 0.56 -26.19
N LYS A 57 3.54 1.62 -25.70
CA LYS A 57 4.13 2.94 -25.47
C LYS A 57 4.20 3.23 -23.98
N ALA A 58 5.39 3.59 -23.51
CA ALA A 58 5.54 4.20 -22.20
C ALA A 58 5.01 5.64 -22.23
N PRO A 59 4.35 6.13 -21.17
CA PRO A 59 3.96 7.54 -21.06
C PRO A 59 5.16 8.49 -21.10
N VAL A 60 6.33 8.04 -20.62
CA VAL A 60 7.61 8.75 -20.69
C VAL A 60 8.70 7.74 -21.06
N THR A 61 9.53 8.03 -22.04
CA THR A 61 10.77 7.28 -22.32
C THR A 61 11.94 8.12 -21.84
N PHE A 62 13.01 7.48 -21.36
CA PHE A 62 14.24 8.24 -21.14
C PHE A 62 14.70 8.79 -22.49
N SER A 63 14.92 10.11 -22.55
CA SER A 63 15.55 10.67 -23.74
C SER A 63 16.92 9.99 -23.93
N SER A 64 17.18 9.53 -25.15
CA SER A 64 18.49 9.01 -25.56
C SER A 64 19.63 10.01 -25.32
N ASP A 65 19.29 11.28 -25.13
CA ASP A 65 20.23 12.38 -25.04
C ASP A 65 20.69 12.62 -23.58
N VAL A 66 20.06 11.98 -22.59
CA VAL A 66 20.52 12.09 -21.20
C VAL A 66 21.83 11.31 -21.04
N PRO A 67 22.90 11.95 -20.54
CA PRO A 67 24.15 11.25 -20.31
C PRO A 67 23.98 10.10 -19.33
N ALA A 68 24.54 8.94 -19.67
CA ALA A 68 24.49 7.75 -18.82
C ALA A 68 25.79 6.97 -18.87
N ILE A 69 26.08 6.26 -17.78
CA ILE A 69 27.21 5.33 -17.66
C ILE A 69 26.73 3.92 -17.97
N GLU A 70 27.38 3.24 -18.90
CA GLU A 70 27.12 1.82 -19.13
C GLU A 70 27.92 0.95 -18.14
N TRP A 71 27.25 0.00 -17.49
CA TRP A 71 27.86 -0.89 -16.51
C TRP A 71 27.14 -2.23 -16.44
N GLY A 72 27.77 -3.32 -16.88
CA GLY A 72 27.20 -4.67 -16.77
C GLY A 72 25.81 -4.83 -17.44
N GLY A 73 25.59 -4.13 -18.56
CA GLY A 73 24.31 -4.08 -19.27
C GLY A 73 23.31 -3.06 -18.70
N TRP A 74 23.64 -2.38 -17.60
CA TRP A 74 22.88 -1.26 -17.05
C TRP A 74 23.36 0.07 -17.60
N LYS A 75 22.48 1.05 -17.56
CA LYS A 75 22.74 2.47 -17.77
C LYS A 75 22.43 3.19 -16.46
N ILE A 76 23.41 3.90 -15.92
CA ILE A 76 23.26 4.75 -14.73
C ILE A 76 23.15 6.19 -15.20
N GLN A 77 21.99 6.81 -14.98
CA GLN A 77 21.75 8.19 -15.39
C GLN A 77 22.75 9.14 -14.71
N LEU A 78 23.20 10.15 -15.44
CA LEU A 78 23.90 11.30 -14.87
C LEU A 78 23.00 12.53 -15.01
N ASN A 79 22.81 13.24 -13.92
CA ASN A 79 22.15 14.55 -14.00
C ASN A 79 23.14 15.61 -14.48
N GLU A 80 22.63 16.83 -14.71
CA GLU A 80 23.43 17.97 -15.17
C GLU A 80 24.55 18.36 -14.19
N PHE A 81 24.48 17.91 -12.94
CA PHE A 81 25.50 18.15 -11.94
C PHE A 81 26.56 17.03 -11.90
N GLY A 82 26.37 15.90 -12.59
CA GLY A 82 27.29 14.75 -12.50
C GLY A 82 27.03 13.81 -11.34
N ASN A 83 25.91 13.99 -10.64
CA ASN A 83 25.46 13.04 -9.64
C ASN A 83 24.74 11.88 -10.32
N LEU A 84 24.79 10.71 -9.69
CA LEU A 84 24.23 9.48 -10.20
C LEU A 84 22.71 9.47 -9.95
N GLY A 85 21.95 9.32 -11.03
CA GLY A 85 20.51 9.16 -11.00
C GLY A 85 20.10 7.69 -10.91
N ARG A 86 19.00 7.32 -11.59
CA ARG A 86 18.46 5.96 -11.55
C ARG A 86 19.22 5.02 -12.49
N ALA A 87 19.19 3.73 -12.15
CA ALA A 87 19.66 2.65 -13.02
C ALA A 87 18.52 2.10 -13.89
N PHE A 88 18.84 1.72 -15.13
CA PHE A 88 17.90 1.12 -16.08
C PHE A 88 18.64 0.28 -17.15
N ARG A 89 17.99 -0.69 -17.80
CA ARG A 89 18.57 -1.55 -18.87
C ARG A 89 18.00 -1.28 -20.26
N GLY A 90 16.74 -0.91 -20.35
CA GLY A 90 15.99 -0.56 -21.56
C GLY A 90 15.88 0.95 -21.77
N ALA A 91 14.81 1.39 -22.44
CA ALA A 91 14.55 2.81 -22.73
C ALA A 91 13.61 3.48 -21.69
N GLY A 92 13.34 2.81 -20.56
CA GLY A 92 12.32 3.21 -19.59
C GLY A 92 10.94 2.62 -19.89
N GLY A 93 10.05 2.66 -18.89
CA GLY A 93 8.68 2.19 -18.93
C GLY A 93 8.56 0.74 -19.38
N TRP A 94 7.61 0.43 -20.27
CA TRP A 94 7.40 -0.94 -20.72
C TRP A 94 8.57 -1.55 -21.50
N ASP A 95 9.48 -0.74 -22.06
CA ASP A 95 10.69 -1.23 -22.73
C ASP A 95 11.73 -1.73 -21.71
N GLU A 96 11.83 -1.06 -20.56
CA GLU A 96 12.61 -1.53 -19.41
C GLU A 96 12.13 -2.89 -18.95
N PHE A 97 10.82 -3.01 -18.70
CA PHE A 97 10.21 -4.26 -18.27
C PHE A 97 10.49 -5.40 -19.24
N ARG A 98 10.33 -5.20 -20.57
CA ARG A 98 10.63 -6.25 -21.56
C ARG A 98 12.07 -6.73 -21.48
N THR A 99 13.01 -5.79 -21.39
CA THR A 99 14.45 -6.09 -21.29
C THR A 99 14.76 -6.89 -20.02
N LEU A 100 14.14 -6.52 -18.89
CA LEU A 100 14.26 -7.23 -17.62
C LEU A 100 13.63 -8.62 -17.68
N TYR A 101 12.45 -8.75 -18.27
CA TYR A 101 11.75 -10.02 -18.43
C TYR A 101 12.52 -10.99 -19.32
N GLU A 102 13.04 -10.54 -20.46
CA GLU A 102 13.90 -11.37 -21.33
C GLU A 102 15.13 -11.88 -20.59
N THR A 103 15.77 -11.02 -19.78
CA THR A 103 16.90 -11.39 -18.92
C THR A 103 16.47 -12.44 -17.88
N ALA A 104 15.33 -12.23 -17.22
CA ALA A 104 14.78 -13.14 -16.22
C ALA A 104 14.51 -14.53 -16.82
N GLN A 105 13.88 -14.59 -18.00
CA GLN A 105 13.59 -15.84 -18.70
C GLN A 105 14.85 -16.61 -19.09
N GLN A 106 15.91 -15.92 -19.54
CA GLN A 106 17.21 -16.57 -19.79
C GLN A 106 17.79 -17.21 -18.53
N ARG A 107 17.65 -16.54 -17.39
CA ARG A 107 18.11 -17.06 -16.10
C ARG A 107 17.27 -18.25 -15.63
N ILE A 108 15.94 -18.15 -15.71
CA ILE A 108 15.01 -19.22 -15.35
C ILE A 108 15.30 -20.47 -16.19
N ALA A 109 15.46 -20.31 -17.50
CA ALA A 109 15.83 -21.39 -18.41
C ALA A 109 17.19 -22.04 -18.10
N SER A 110 18.10 -21.31 -17.43
CA SER A 110 19.40 -21.85 -16.99
C SER A 110 19.32 -22.73 -15.72
N GLY A 111 18.15 -22.82 -15.07
CA GLY A 111 17.94 -23.59 -13.84
C GLY A 111 18.54 -22.96 -12.58
N LYS A 112 18.97 -21.69 -12.64
CA LYS A 112 19.58 -20.92 -11.53
C LYS A 112 18.58 -20.00 -10.81
N THR A 113 17.35 -20.48 -10.64
CA THR A 113 16.23 -19.74 -10.05
C THR A 113 15.57 -20.58 -8.96
N ASN A 114 14.97 -19.90 -7.99
CA ASN A 114 14.15 -20.55 -6.99
C ASN A 114 12.69 -20.59 -7.47
N VAL A 115 12.06 -21.75 -7.33
CA VAL A 115 10.64 -21.90 -7.70
C VAL A 115 9.76 -21.36 -6.58
N TRP A 116 8.79 -20.52 -6.93
CA TRP A 116 7.71 -20.07 -6.06
C TRP A 116 6.37 -20.58 -6.59
N LYS A 117 5.80 -21.59 -5.92
CA LYS A 117 4.54 -22.23 -6.32
C LYS A 117 3.36 -21.46 -5.75
N VAL A 118 2.47 -21.00 -6.63
CA VAL A 118 1.36 -20.14 -6.23
C VAL A 118 0.04 -20.77 -6.67
N ARG A 119 -0.91 -20.91 -5.75
CA ARG A 119 -2.28 -21.33 -6.08
C ARG A 119 -3.15 -20.10 -6.32
N ALA A 120 -3.64 -19.87 -7.53
CA ALA A 120 -4.59 -18.80 -7.80
C ALA A 120 -6.03 -19.34 -7.90
N ALA A 121 -7.04 -18.68 -7.35
CA ALA A 121 -8.42 -19.16 -7.42
C ALA A 121 -9.38 -18.03 -7.83
N ILE A 122 -10.22 -18.26 -8.83
CA ILE A 122 -11.19 -17.29 -9.33
C ILE A 122 -12.57 -17.74 -8.86
N PHE A 123 -13.12 -17.09 -7.83
CA PHE A 123 -14.48 -17.27 -7.37
C PHE A 123 -15.45 -16.58 -8.33
N ARG A 124 -16.20 -17.38 -9.10
CA ARG A 124 -17.18 -16.83 -10.04
C ARG A 124 -18.37 -16.20 -9.37
N ARG A 125 -18.63 -16.55 -8.12
CA ARG A 125 -19.79 -16.08 -7.38
C ARG A 125 -19.36 -15.60 -6.01
N THR A 126 -19.94 -14.49 -5.59
CA THR A 126 -19.82 -13.98 -4.22
C THR A 126 -21.21 -13.65 -3.75
N GLU A 127 -21.54 -14.00 -2.51
CA GLU A 127 -22.82 -13.66 -1.92
C GLU A 127 -22.64 -13.17 -0.48
N VAL A 128 -22.98 -11.91 -0.26
CA VAL A 128 -22.77 -11.21 1.01
C VAL A 128 -24.10 -10.75 1.60
N GLU A 129 -24.31 -11.02 2.88
CA GLU A 129 -25.44 -10.47 3.65
C GLU A 129 -24.99 -9.17 4.32
N TYR A 130 -25.60 -8.04 3.93
CA TYR A 130 -25.28 -6.72 4.46
C TYR A 130 -26.39 -6.23 5.40
N LEU A 131 -26.07 -6.07 6.68
CA LEU A 131 -26.98 -5.51 7.68
C LEU A 131 -26.77 -4.00 7.81
N ARG A 132 -27.73 -3.22 7.32
CA ARG A 132 -27.69 -1.76 7.43
C ARG A 132 -27.86 -1.28 8.87
N ALA A 133 -27.44 -0.04 9.13
CA ALA A 133 -27.61 0.61 10.44
C ALA A 133 -29.07 0.68 10.89
N ASP A 134 -30.01 0.69 9.94
CA ASP A 134 -31.45 0.67 10.20
C ASP A 134 -32.06 -0.74 10.34
N GLY A 135 -31.23 -1.78 10.47
CA GLY A 135 -31.66 -3.17 10.68
C GLY A 135 -32.12 -3.90 9.41
N VAL A 136 -32.23 -3.21 8.28
CA VAL A 136 -32.57 -3.82 6.99
C VAL A 136 -31.41 -4.69 6.51
N MET A 137 -31.70 -5.95 6.20
CA MET A 137 -30.75 -6.86 5.57
C MET A 137 -30.89 -6.80 4.05
N GLU A 138 -29.76 -6.66 3.37
CA GLU A 138 -29.63 -6.72 1.93
C GLU A 138 -28.77 -7.94 1.55
N ILE A 139 -29.08 -8.57 0.42
CA ILE A 139 -28.17 -9.55 -0.19
C ILE A 139 -27.48 -8.85 -1.34
N GLN A 140 -26.16 -8.92 -1.34
CA GLN A 140 -25.33 -8.43 -2.43
C GLN A 140 -24.64 -9.63 -3.06
N ALA A 141 -24.86 -9.81 -4.36
CA ALA A 141 -24.24 -10.86 -5.12
C ALA A 141 -23.32 -10.27 -6.18
N GLY A 142 -22.14 -10.86 -6.34
CA GLY A 142 -21.20 -10.59 -7.42
C GLY A 142 -21.04 -11.81 -8.31
N TYR A 143 -20.78 -11.58 -9.59
CA TYR A 143 -20.56 -12.65 -10.56
C TYR A 143 -19.40 -12.30 -11.50
N ILE A 144 -18.47 -13.24 -11.69
CA ILE A 144 -17.40 -13.16 -12.70
C ILE A 144 -17.80 -13.96 -13.94
N ASN A 145 -18.09 -13.25 -15.02
CA ASN A 145 -18.44 -13.81 -16.33
C ASN A 145 -17.20 -14.34 -17.08
N ASN A 146 -17.40 -15.08 -18.17
CA ASN A 146 -16.28 -15.69 -18.93
C ASN A 146 -15.22 -14.66 -19.41
N PRO A 147 -15.60 -13.51 -20.00
CA PRO A 147 -14.65 -12.44 -20.30
C PRO A 147 -13.83 -11.96 -19.09
N GLU A 148 -14.46 -11.80 -17.93
CA GLU A 148 -13.77 -11.39 -16.70
C GLU A 148 -12.85 -12.49 -16.15
N VAL A 149 -13.20 -13.77 -16.33
CA VAL A 149 -12.29 -14.89 -16.04
C VAL A 149 -11.04 -14.79 -16.91
N LEU A 150 -11.17 -14.53 -18.22
CA LEU A 150 -9.99 -14.34 -19.08
C LEU A 150 -9.15 -13.14 -18.65
N PHE A 151 -9.79 -12.03 -18.25
CA PHE A 151 -9.10 -10.87 -17.68
C PHE A 151 -8.33 -11.23 -16.41
N CYS A 152 -8.92 -12.03 -15.52
CA CYS A 152 -8.26 -12.54 -14.32
C CYS A 152 -7.00 -13.34 -14.66
N LEU A 153 -7.08 -14.26 -15.62
CA LEU A 153 -5.94 -15.07 -16.07
C LEU A 153 -4.85 -14.23 -16.74
N GLU A 154 -5.23 -13.28 -17.61
CA GLU A 154 -4.29 -12.31 -18.18
C GLU A 154 -3.61 -11.49 -17.07
N THR A 155 -4.31 -11.19 -15.97
CA THR A 155 -3.76 -10.47 -14.82
C THR A 155 -2.76 -11.32 -14.06
N PHE A 156 -3.06 -12.60 -13.80
CA PHE A 156 -2.10 -13.54 -13.20
C PHE A 156 -0.85 -13.73 -14.06
N ALA A 157 -1.01 -13.87 -15.38
CA ALA A 157 0.13 -14.00 -16.28
C ALA A 157 1.04 -12.76 -16.29
N ARG A 158 0.43 -11.55 -16.26
CA ARG A 158 1.18 -10.29 -16.15
C ARG A 158 1.88 -10.15 -14.80
N TYR A 159 1.22 -10.54 -13.72
CA TYR A 159 1.76 -10.49 -12.36
C TYR A 159 3.02 -11.37 -12.23
N GLU A 160 2.93 -12.62 -12.68
CA GLU A 160 4.08 -13.53 -12.77
C GLU A 160 5.23 -12.93 -13.57
N ALA A 161 4.95 -12.44 -14.78
CA ALA A 161 5.99 -11.85 -15.62
C ALA A 161 6.67 -10.64 -14.95
N LEU A 162 5.93 -9.84 -14.20
CA LEU A 162 6.47 -8.70 -13.46
C LEU A 162 7.31 -9.11 -12.25
N VAL A 163 6.86 -10.09 -11.46
CA VAL A 163 7.68 -10.63 -10.35
C VAL A 163 8.98 -11.19 -10.90
N GLU A 164 8.94 -11.98 -11.96
CA GLU A 164 10.13 -12.55 -12.58
C GLU A 164 11.07 -11.46 -13.13
N ALA A 165 10.53 -10.47 -13.84
CA ALA A 165 11.31 -9.36 -14.38
C ALA A 165 11.98 -8.53 -13.27
N PHE A 166 11.22 -8.13 -12.26
CA PHE A 166 11.70 -7.24 -11.20
C PHE A 166 12.65 -7.95 -10.23
N THR A 167 12.55 -9.26 -10.10
CA THR A 167 13.54 -10.09 -9.37
C THR A 167 14.69 -10.57 -10.25
N GLN A 168 14.69 -10.22 -11.55
CA GLN A 168 15.66 -10.67 -12.56
C GLN A 168 15.85 -12.18 -12.61
N GLY A 169 14.73 -12.89 -12.52
CA GLY A 169 14.68 -14.35 -12.52
C GLY A 169 15.35 -14.97 -11.30
N ALA A 170 15.48 -14.25 -10.18
CA ALA A 170 15.82 -14.86 -8.90
C ALA A 170 14.68 -15.77 -8.40
N VAL A 171 13.46 -15.48 -8.84
CA VAL A 171 12.24 -16.25 -8.58
C VAL A 171 11.61 -16.67 -9.91
N ASP A 172 11.22 -17.94 -10.01
CA ASP A 172 10.38 -18.54 -11.07
C ASP A 172 8.96 -18.72 -10.50
N VAL A 173 7.98 -17.99 -11.02
CA VAL A 173 6.65 -17.94 -10.42
C VAL A 173 5.72 -18.94 -11.09
N GLN A 174 5.44 -20.04 -10.40
CA GLN A 174 4.60 -21.11 -10.92
C GLN A 174 3.17 -20.98 -10.40
N ILE A 175 2.37 -20.18 -11.11
CA ILE A 175 0.93 -20.05 -10.82
C ILE A 175 0.14 -21.24 -11.37
N ASP A 176 -0.48 -22.00 -10.48
CA ASP A 176 -1.57 -22.93 -10.77
C ASP A 176 -2.91 -22.29 -10.43
N ALA A 177 -3.75 -22.05 -11.43
CA ALA A 177 -5.04 -21.38 -11.23
C ALA A 177 -6.18 -22.41 -11.07
N THR A 178 -7.25 -22.08 -10.32
CA THR A 178 -8.58 -22.70 -10.40
C THR A 178 -9.74 -21.71 -10.50
N LEU A 179 -10.89 -22.22 -10.92
CA LEU A 179 -12.15 -21.54 -11.10
C LEU A 179 -13.15 -22.16 -10.14
N GLU A 180 -13.56 -21.39 -9.16
CA GLU A 180 -14.45 -21.82 -8.10
C GLU A 180 -15.89 -21.38 -8.42
N GLU A 181 -16.74 -22.36 -8.71
CA GLU A 181 -18.16 -22.16 -9.02
C GLU A 181 -19.02 -22.09 -7.74
N GLU A 182 -18.48 -22.60 -6.62
CA GLU A 182 -19.08 -22.41 -5.31
C GLU A 182 -18.92 -20.95 -4.87
N PRO A 183 -20.01 -20.26 -4.52
CA PRO A 183 -19.93 -18.88 -4.08
C PRO A 183 -19.13 -18.75 -2.79
N ILE A 184 -18.27 -17.73 -2.74
CA ILE A 184 -17.70 -17.28 -1.48
C ILE A 184 -18.76 -16.49 -0.71
N TYR A 185 -18.91 -16.77 0.58
CA TYR A 185 -19.96 -16.21 1.42
C TYR A 185 -19.41 -15.26 2.48
N GLY A 186 -20.20 -14.27 2.88
CA GLY A 186 -19.99 -13.65 4.19
C GLY A 186 -21.10 -12.72 4.63
N ARG A 187 -20.84 -12.07 5.75
CA ARG A 187 -21.75 -11.15 6.43
C ARG A 187 -20.98 -9.94 6.89
N TYR A 188 -21.57 -8.75 6.77
CA TYR A 188 -21.06 -7.56 7.42
C TYR A 188 -22.20 -6.59 7.72
N SER A 189 -21.92 -5.61 8.57
CA SER A 189 -22.87 -4.61 9.04
C SER A 189 -22.39 -3.20 8.77
N ALA A 190 -23.30 -2.23 8.84
CA ALA A 190 -22.95 -0.81 8.68
C ALA A 190 -22.03 -0.26 9.78
N THR A 191 -21.87 -0.97 10.90
CA THR A 191 -20.97 -0.61 12.00
C THR A 191 -19.57 -1.18 11.84
N ASP A 192 -19.36 -2.08 10.87
CA ASP A 192 -18.04 -2.66 10.63
C ASP A 192 -17.18 -1.67 9.84
N THR A 193 -16.06 -1.25 10.42
CA THR A 193 -15.10 -0.32 9.80
C THR A 193 -14.41 -0.90 8.58
N TRP A 194 -14.35 -2.23 8.47
CA TRP A 194 -13.82 -2.97 7.32
C TRP A 194 -14.93 -3.84 6.71
N THR A 195 -15.30 -3.56 5.47
CA THR A 195 -16.32 -4.31 4.69
C THR A 195 -15.88 -5.74 4.40
N TYR A 196 -16.82 -6.69 4.31
CA TYR A 196 -16.66 -8.10 3.89
C TYR A 196 -15.21 -8.57 3.87
N ASP A 197 -14.74 -9.05 5.02
CA ASP A 197 -13.36 -9.46 5.17
C ASP A 197 -13.04 -10.68 4.28
N PRO A 198 -12.28 -10.48 3.19
CA PRO A 198 -11.88 -11.56 2.30
C PRO A 198 -11.01 -12.59 3.02
N TRP A 199 -10.36 -12.18 4.12
CA TRP A 199 -9.57 -13.08 4.96
C TRP A 199 -10.45 -14.18 5.53
N THR A 200 -11.49 -13.87 6.30
CA THR A 200 -12.35 -14.90 6.90
C THR A 200 -12.94 -15.83 5.84
N ALA A 201 -13.49 -15.26 4.77
CA ALA A 201 -14.21 -16.03 3.77
C ALA A 201 -13.27 -16.87 2.86
N GLY A 202 -12.14 -16.29 2.43
CA GLY A 202 -11.14 -16.97 1.63
C GLY A 202 -10.37 -17.98 2.47
N HIS A 203 -9.94 -17.59 3.67
CA HIS A 203 -9.24 -18.48 4.61
C HIS A 203 -10.06 -19.73 4.91
N GLU A 204 -11.34 -19.60 5.25
CA GLU A 204 -12.24 -20.74 5.48
C GLU A 204 -12.34 -21.66 4.26
N PHE A 205 -12.37 -21.09 3.05
CA PHE A 205 -12.37 -21.85 1.81
C PHE A 205 -11.04 -22.59 1.58
N PHE A 206 -9.91 -21.90 1.72
CA PHE A 206 -8.59 -22.43 1.40
C PHE A 206 -8.02 -23.38 2.45
N THR A 207 -8.36 -23.20 3.74
CA THR A 207 -7.67 -23.92 4.84
C THR A 207 -7.73 -25.44 4.74
N ASN A 208 -8.67 -26.02 3.96
CA ASN A 208 -8.85 -27.49 3.89
C ASN A 208 -9.04 -28.07 2.49
N ARG A 209 -8.93 -27.26 1.42
CA ARG A 209 -8.97 -27.78 0.02
C ARG A 209 -7.58 -28.06 -0.55
N PHE A 210 -6.54 -27.51 0.06
CA PHE A 210 -5.17 -27.59 -0.43
C PHE A 210 -4.27 -28.21 0.64
N ASN A 211 -3.37 -29.11 0.23
CA ASN A 211 -2.35 -29.60 1.15
C ASN A 211 -1.36 -28.47 1.42
N ARG A 212 -1.06 -28.25 2.70
CA ARG A 212 -0.03 -27.29 3.09
C ARG A 212 1.32 -27.81 2.63
N GLY A 213 2.09 -26.97 1.94
CA GLY A 213 3.37 -27.34 1.33
C GLY A 213 3.33 -27.64 -0.18
N ASP A 214 2.16 -27.86 -0.78
CA ASP A 214 2.05 -27.98 -2.25
C ASP A 214 2.29 -26.63 -2.95
N TYR A 215 1.89 -25.55 -2.27
CA TYR A 215 2.04 -24.17 -2.71
C TYR A 215 2.66 -23.31 -1.61
N ASP A 216 3.46 -22.33 -2.01
CA ASP A 216 4.13 -21.36 -1.15
C ASP A 216 3.25 -20.10 -0.94
N ALA A 217 2.26 -19.86 -1.79
CA ALA A 217 1.28 -18.79 -1.62
C ALA A 217 -0.08 -19.12 -2.29
N ILE A 218 -1.13 -18.41 -1.89
CA ILE A 218 -2.45 -18.47 -2.52
C ILE A 218 -2.85 -17.06 -2.97
N LEU A 219 -3.44 -16.94 -4.14
CA LEU A 219 -4.04 -15.75 -4.72
C LEU A 219 -5.52 -16.05 -4.98
N TYR A 220 -6.40 -15.08 -4.86
CA TYR A 220 -7.77 -15.29 -5.29
C TYR A 220 -8.48 -14.03 -5.78
N PHE A 221 -9.35 -14.19 -6.77
CA PHE A 221 -10.23 -13.16 -7.27
C PHE A 221 -11.68 -13.51 -7.00
N PHE A 222 -12.45 -12.50 -6.59
CA PHE A 222 -13.90 -12.61 -6.46
C PHE A 222 -14.50 -11.26 -6.85
N HIS A 223 -15.72 -11.27 -7.38
CA HIS A 223 -16.45 -10.03 -7.66
C HIS A 223 -17.24 -9.67 -6.40
N PRO A 224 -17.05 -8.50 -5.78
CA PRO A 224 -17.68 -8.22 -4.49
C PRO A 224 -19.19 -7.93 -4.61
N GLY A 225 -19.64 -7.54 -5.82
CA GLY A 225 -21.03 -7.25 -6.12
C GLY A 225 -21.29 -5.76 -6.01
N ALA A 226 -22.51 -5.37 -5.60
CA ALA A 226 -22.85 -3.97 -5.27
C ALA A 226 -22.48 -3.61 -3.82
N THR A 227 -21.58 -4.36 -3.19
CA THR A 227 -21.04 -4.04 -1.87
C THR A 227 -20.32 -2.70 -1.91
N ARG A 228 -20.32 -2.01 -0.77
CA ARG A 228 -19.51 -0.79 -0.56
C ARG A 228 -18.00 -1.09 -0.45
N SER A 229 -17.58 -2.31 -0.76
CA SER A 229 -16.20 -2.76 -0.62
C SER A 229 -15.42 -2.45 -1.89
N TYR A 230 -14.36 -1.67 -1.76
CA TYR A 230 -13.36 -1.37 -2.78
C TYR A 230 -12.49 -2.60 -3.12
N SER A 231 -13.05 -3.80 -3.29
CA SER A 231 -12.26 -5.05 -3.27
C SER A 231 -12.67 -6.04 -4.38
N PHE A 232 -11.76 -6.38 -5.28
CA PHE A 232 -11.91 -7.32 -6.40
C PHE A 232 -10.96 -8.49 -6.18
N GLY A 233 -11.04 -9.22 -5.07
CA GLY A 233 -10.06 -10.26 -4.75
C GLY A 233 -8.91 -9.81 -3.87
N GLY A 234 -8.17 -10.81 -3.37
CA GLY A 234 -7.09 -10.72 -2.39
C GLY A 234 -5.95 -11.71 -2.65
N THR A 235 -4.71 -11.34 -2.35
CA THR A 235 -3.66 -12.32 -2.07
C THR A 235 -3.86 -12.90 -0.67
N GLY A 236 -3.45 -14.13 -0.43
CA GLY A 236 -3.46 -14.74 0.89
C GLY A 236 -2.50 -15.92 0.92
N GLY A 237 -1.20 -15.66 1.07
CA GLY A 237 -0.18 -16.68 1.18
C GLY A 237 0.44 -16.71 2.57
N ARG A 238 0.86 -17.90 3.04
CA ARG A 238 1.93 -18.02 4.02
C ARG A 238 3.20 -18.34 3.23
N THR A 239 4.01 -17.35 2.88
CA THR A 239 5.40 -17.62 2.51
C THR A 239 6.11 -18.13 3.76
N ASN A 240 6.24 -19.45 3.90
CA ASN A 240 7.05 -20.13 4.92
C ASN A 240 6.99 -19.47 6.32
N ASN A 241 5.82 -19.47 6.96
CA ASN A 241 5.53 -18.86 8.28
C ASN A 241 5.34 -17.33 8.33
N ALA A 242 5.34 -16.61 7.21
CA ALA A 242 4.97 -15.20 7.21
C ALA A 242 3.46 -14.98 7.41
N THR A 243 3.11 -13.93 8.15
CA THR A 243 1.74 -13.41 8.26
C THR A 243 1.24 -12.93 6.90
N GLN A 244 -0.08 -13.06 6.72
CA GLN A 244 -0.75 -12.93 5.42
C GLN A 244 -0.92 -11.45 5.06
N SER A 245 -0.48 -11.04 3.87
CA SER A 245 -0.86 -9.75 3.28
C SER A 245 -1.92 -9.95 2.20
N TYR A 246 -2.91 -9.05 2.20
CA TYR A 246 -4.17 -9.14 1.49
C TYR A 246 -4.26 -8.07 0.42
N VAL A 247 -4.69 -8.41 -0.80
CA VAL A 247 -5.00 -7.37 -1.79
C VAL A 247 -6.39 -6.83 -1.53
N ILE A 248 -6.52 -5.51 -1.52
CA ILE A 248 -7.76 -4.79 -1.73
C ILE A 248 -7.76 -4.32 -3.19
N LEU A 249 -8.29 -5.13 -4.10
CA LEU A 249 -8.41 -4.69 -5.50
C LEU A 249 -9.56 -3.70 -5.64
N SER A 250 -9.29 -2.41 -5.51
CA SER A 250 -10.33 -1.44 -5.84
C SER A 250 -10.60 -1.46 -7.34
N ASN A 251 -11.81 -1.06 -7.74
CA ASN A 251 -12.11 -0.67 -9.13
C ASN A 251 -11.25 0.53 -9.62
N GLY A 252 -10.19 0.88 -8.89
CA GLY A 252 -9.22 1.94 -9.16
C GLY A 252 -8.53 1.72 -10.49
N ARG A 253 -9.04 2.43 -11.50
CA ARG A 253 -8.31 2.73 -12.72
C ARG A 253 -7.19 3.71 -12.37
N GLU A 254 -6.02 3.20 -12.00
CA GLU A 254 -4.81 4.02 -12.13
C GLU A 254 -4.47 4.14 -13.63
N GLY A 255 -4.54 5.37 -14.15
CA GLY A 255 -4.14 5.72 -15.51
C GLY A 255 -5.04 5.24 -16.65
N GLY A 256 -6.24 4.71 -16.39
CA GLY A 256 -7.16 4.27 -17.45
C GLY A 256 -6.71 3.02 -18.23
N LEU A 257 -5.67 2.31 -17.77
CA LEU A 257 -5.15 1.08 -18.39
C LEU A 257 -5.44 -0.15 -17.52
N ARG A 258 -5.56 -1.33 -18.14
CA ARG A 258 -5.85 -2.63 -17.48
C ARG A 258 -4.78 -3.11 -16.47
N ILE A 259 -3.74 -2.31 -16.18
CA ILE A 259 -2.55 -2.71 -15.41
C ILE A 259 -2.70 -2.55 -13.88
N GLY A 260 -3.60 -1.69 -13.40
CA GLY A 260 -3.70 -1.36 -11.96
C GLY A 260 -3.95 -2.58 -11.05
N HIS A 261 -4.63 -3.61 -11.53
CA HIS A 261 -4.80 -4.85 -10.76
C HIS A 261 -3.48 -5.62 -10.58
N THR A 262 -2.63 -5.60 -11.60
CA THR A 262 -1.32 -6.26 -11.54
C THR A 262 -0.37 -5.50 -10.61
N GLU A 263 -0.41 -4.17 -10.62
CA GLU A 263 0.34 -3.31 -9.70
C GLU A 263 -0.06 -3.54 -8.25
N ALA A 264 -1.37 -3.56 -7.95
CA ALA A 264 -1.86 -3.87 -6.61
C ALA A 264 -1.44 -5.28 -6.15
N MET A 265 -1.43 -6.28 -7.04
CA MET A 265 -0.92 -7.61 -6.69
C MET A 265 0.58 -7.61 -6.34
N LEU A 266 1.39 -6.81 -7.06
CA LEU A 266 2.82 -6.66 -6.75
C LEU A 266 3.05 -5.96 -5.41
N HIS A 267 2.31 -4.87 -5.17
CA HIS A 267 2.34 -4.12 -3.92
C HIS A 267 2.13 -5.05 -2.71
N GLU A 268 1.09 -5.86 -2.77
CA GLU A 268 0.68 -6.72 -1.66
C GLU A 268 1.56 -7.94 -1.50
N TRP A 269 2.07 -8.46 -2.63
CA TRP A 269 3.13 -9.44 -2.57
C TRP A 269 4.36 -8.88 -1.84
N PHE A 270 4.72 -7.62 -2.06
CA PHE A 270 5.85 -7.03 -1.37
C PHE A 270 5.57 -6.82 0.13
N HIS A 271 4.34 -6.50 0.54
CA HIS A 271 3.97 -6.57 1.96
C HIS A 271 4.22 -7.95 2.57
N GLN A 272 3.95 -9.04 1.84
CA GLN A 272 4.27 -10.40 2.33
C GLN A 272 5.77 -10.58 2.48
N ILE A 273 6.56 -10.01 1.57
CA ILE A 273 8.01 -10.02 1.65
C ILE A 273 8.51 -9.20 2.85
N GLU A 274 7.99 -7.99 3.10
CA GLU A 274 8.29 -7.18 4.29
C GLU A 274 7.96 -7.91 5.60
N ASP A 275 6.79 -8.53 5.68
CA ASP A 275 6.38 -9.35 6.82
C ASP A 275 7.30 -10.58 6.97
N THR A 276 7.69 -11.18 5.85
CA THR A 276 8.67 -12.28 5.84
C THR A 276 10.02 -11.78 6.34
N TYR A 277 10.53 -10.62 5.90
CA TYR A 277 11.75 -10.00 6.41
C TYR A 277 11.72 -9.83 7.94
N ARG A 278 10.63 -9.24 8.44
CA ARG A 278 10.41 -9.03 9.88
C ARG A 278 10.46 -10.33 10.65
N ILE A 279 9.77 -11.35 10.12
CA ILE A 279 9.75 -12.65 10.77
C ILE A 279 11.17 -13.21 10.71
N TRP A 280 11.78 -13.29 9.51
CA TRP A 280 13.03 -13.93 9.07
C TRP A 280 14.37 -13.35 9.59
N GLY A 281 14.32 -12.51 10.63
CA GLY A 281 15.51 -12.12 11.40
C GLY A 281 16.40 -11.09 10.70
N TYR A 282 15.83 -10.40 9.70
CA TYR A 282 16.45 -9.28 9.01
C TYR A 282 16.34 -7.94 9.77
N GLY A 283 15.82 -7.97 11.00
CA GLY A 283 15.69 -6.82 11.89
C GLY A 283 14.69 -7.05 13.03
N ASP A 284 14.70 -6.17 14.05
CA ASP A 284 13.67 -6.08 15.10
C ASP A 284 12.72 -4.90 14.83
N TRP A 285 11.50 -4.95 15.34
CA TRP A 285 10.45 -3.92 15.15
C TRP A 285 10.88 -2.51 15.61
N GLU A 286 11.82 -2.43 16.57
CA GLU A 286 12.34 -1.15 17.07
C GLU A 286 13.57 -0.63 16.29
N TYR A 287 14.31 -1.48 15.56
CA TYR A 287 15.69 -1.13 15.18
C TYR A 287 16.13 -1.52 13.76
N ALA A 288 15.35 -2.21 12.93
CA ALA A 288 15.74 -2.45 11.53
C ALA A 288 14.51 -2.78 10.69
N TRP A 289 13.86 -1.74 10.15
CA TRP A 289 12.77 -1.92 9.19
C TRP A 289 13.37 -2.35 7.83
N PRO A 290 12.72 -3.22 7.05
CA PRO A 290 13.06 -3.43 5.65
C PRO A 290 12.59 -2.23 4.80
N PRO A 291 13.12 -2.06 3.58
CA PRO A 291 12.70 -1.03 2.64
C PRO A 291 11.19 -0.85 2.55
N ASN A 292 10.68 0.26 3.09
CA ASN A 292 9.24 0.52 3.20
C ASN A 292 8.64 0.79 1.83
N LEU A 293 7.73 -0.05 1.38
CA LEU A 293 7.10 0.11 0.08
C LEU A 293 6.31 1.42 -0.05
N HIS A 294 5.83 2.02 1.05
CA HIS A 294 5.17 3.33 1.07
C HIS A 294 6.11 4.53 1.10
N ALA A 295 7.42 4.32 1.08
CA ALA A 295 8.42 5.36 1.15
C ALA A 295 8.86 5.88 -0.23
N ALA A 296 8.08 5.66 -1.30
CA ALA A 296 8.40 6.10 -2.66
C ALA A 296 8.79 7.60 -2.70
N GLU A 297 7.95 8.47 -2.14
CA GLU A 297 8.16 9.93 -2.17
C GLU A 297 9.43 10.39 -1.44
N VAL A 298 9.71 9.82 -0.27
CA VAL A 298 10.90 10.15 0.52
C VAL A 298 12.18 9.58 -0.07
N ASN A 299 12.07 8.50 -0.88
CA ASN A 299 13.15 7.98 -1.71
C ASN A 299 13.21 8.67 -3.09
N GLY A 300 12.50 9.78 -3.25
CA GLY A 300 12.58 10.65 -4.40
C GLY A 300 11.77 10.21 -5.61
N TYR A 301 10.76 9.34 -5.45
CA TYR A 301 9.84 8.92 -6.51
C TYR A 301 8.51 9.66 -6.35
N SER A 302 8.17 10.58 -7.27
CA SER A 302 6.98 11.43 -7.06
C SER A 302 5.88 11.32 -8.11
N VAL A 303 6.15 11.31 -9.42
CA VAL A 303 5.22 10.90 -10.50
C VAL A 303 6.03 10.70 -11.79
N ASP A 304 5.70 9.70 -12.62
CA ASP A 304 6.24 9.47 -13.98
C ASP A 304 7.78 9.42 -14.15
N GLU A 305 8.48 8.94 -13.13
CA GLU A 305 9.93 8.72 -13.20
C GLU A 305 10.21 7.35 -13.83
N VAL A 306 11.13 7.25 -14.79
CA VAL A 306 11.47 6.00 -15.49
C VAL A 306 10.34 5.43 -16.36
N GLY A 307 9.30 6.20 -16.70
CA GLY A 307 8.24 5.76 -17.62
C GLY A 307 7.16 4.85 -17.04
N TYR A 308 7.09 4.75 -15.70
CA TYR A 308 5.98 4.16 -14.96
C TYR A 308 5.36 5.19 -14.01
N THR A 309 4.20 4.89 -13.40
CA THR A 309 3.75 5.62 -12.20
C THR A 309 4.89 5.61 -11.16
N GLY A 310 5.12 6.71 -10.44
CA GLY A 310 6.29 6.83 -9.54
C GLY A 310 6.41 5.69 -8.53
N TRP A 311 5.26 5.16 -8.11
CA TRP A 311 5.12 3.99 -7.25
C TRP A 311 5.59 2.66 -7.89
N PHE A 312 5.28 2.43 -9.16
CA PHE A 312 5.68 1.21 -9.84
C PHE A 312 7.19 1.18 -10.14
N SER A 313 7.79 2.35 -10.41
CA SER A 313 9.26 2.50 -10.50
C SER A 313 9.94 2.21 -9.17
N TRP A 314 9.35 2.67 -8.07
CA TRP A 314 9.82 2.33 -6.72
C TRP A 314 9.76 0.82 -6.49
N LEU A 315 8.61 0.17 -6.76
CA LEU A 315 8.46 -1.28 -6.61
C LEU A 315 9.48 -2.07 -7.44
N ARG A 316 9.77 -1.66 -8.68
CA ARG A 316 10.82 -2.26 -9.51
C ARG A 316 12.17 -2.26 -8.80
N ASP A 317 12.65 -1.08 -8.38
CA ASP A 317 13.97 -0.93 -7.76
C ASP A 317 14.04 -1.63 -6.41
N LEU A 318 12.96 -1.49 -5.64
CA LEU A 318 12.78 -2.15 -4.35
C LEU A 318 12.89 -3.66 -4.46
N MET A 319 12.14 -4.28 -5.38
CA MET A 319 12.15 -5.72 -5.62
C MET A 319 13.48 -6.19 -6.16
N PHE A 320 14.08 -5.45 -7.10
CA PHE A 320 15.37 -5.81 -7.69
C PHE A 320 16.47 -5.90 -6.64
N HIS A 321 16.54 -4.94 -5.73
CA HIS A 321 17.60 -4.90 -4.73
C HIS A 321 17.28 -5.68 -3.46
N SER A 322 16.01 -5.89 -3.14
CA SER A 322 15.60 -6.61 -1.94
C SER A 322 15.47 -8.11 -2.21
N VAL A 323 14.81 -8.53 -3.29
CA VAL A 323 14.48 -9.94 -3.54
C VAL A 323 15.59 -10.61 -4.36
N ARG A 324 16.71 -10.85 -3.69
CA ARG A 324 17.92 -11.42 -4.29
C ARG A 324 18.00 -12.94 -4.12
N PRO A 325 18.85 -13.63 -4.91
CA PRO A 325 18.91 -15.10 -4.89
C PRO A 325 19.26 -15.70 -3.53
N GLY A 326 20.24 -15.10 -2.81
CA GLY A 326 20.66 -15.57 -1.49
C GLY A 326 19.59 -15.33 -0.43
N MET A 327 18.89 -14.19 -0.52
CA MET A 327 17.72 -13.90 0.31
C MET A 327 16.61 -14.94 0.07
N TRP A 328 16.27 -15.22 -1.19
CA TRP A 328 15.19 -16.15 -1.49
C TRP A 328 15.54 -17.61 -1.17
N GLU A 329 16.81 -18.03 -1.34
CA GLU A 329 17.29 -19.34 -0.89
C GLU A 329 17.13 -19.49 0.63
N ARG A 330 17.39 -18.43 1.40
CA ARG A 330 17.10 -18.42 2.83
C ARG A 330 15.62 -18.62 3.06
N LEU A 331 14.76 -17.84 2.41
CA LEU A 331 13.30 -17.91 2.58
C LEU A 331 12.69 -19.26 2.15
N SER A 332 13.19 -19.89 1.09
CA SER A 332 12.61 -21.11 0.51
C SER A 332 12.88 -22.36 1.36
N ASN A 333 13.87 -22.32 2.24
CA ASN A 333 14.14 -23.37 3.22
C ASN A 333 13.06 -23.38 4.30
N ARG A 334 11.97 -24.14 4.06
CA ARG A 334 10.70 -24.27 4.83
C ARG A 334 10.79 -24.57 6.35
N VAL A 335 11.97 -24.47 6.94
CA VAL A 335 12.19 -24.57 8.39
C VAL A 335 12.18 -23.16 8.96
N SER A 336 11.45 -22.92 10.06
CA SER A 336 11.56 -21.63 10.75
C SER A 336 13.04 -21.36 11.07
N PRO A 337 13.64 -20.27 10.54
CA PRO A 337 15.07 -20.04 10.68
C PRO A 337 15.44 -19.94 12.16
N ASP A 338 16.70 -20.25 12.48
CA ASP A 338 17.23 -20.03 13.82
C ASP A 338 17.23 -18.53 14.09
N TRP A 339 16.20 -18.11 14.81
CA TRP A 339 15.87 -16.74 15.11
C TRP A 339 16.97 -15.99 15.86
N GLU A 340 17.70 -16.70 16.71
CA GLU A 340 18.80 -16.14 17.47
C GLU A 340 20.06 -16.06 16.62
N GLN A 341 20.36 -17.03 15.76
CA GLN A 341 21.47 -16.90 14.81
C GLN A 341 21.24 -15.81 13.77
N ALA A 342 20.04 -15.69 13.20
CA ALA A 342 19.70 -14.62 12.27
C ALA A 342 19.76 -13.23 12.94
N PHE A 343 19.34 -13.14 14.20
CA PHE A 343 19.43 -11.92 15.01
C PHE A 343 20.88 -11.58 15.44
N LEU A 344 21.67 -12.59 15.83
CA LEU A 344 23.10 -12.42 16.15
C LEU A 344 23.91 -11.99 14.92
N GLN A 345 23.45 -12.32 13.71
CA GLN A 345 24.00 -11.77 12.46
C GLN A 345 23.63 -10.29 12.28
N THR A 346 22.44 -9.85 12.73
CA THR A 346 21.92 -8.50 12.48
C THR A 346 22.20 -7.47 13.57
N HIS A 347 22.91 -7.78 14.67
CA HIS A 347 23.25 -6.78 15.70
C HIS A 347 24.72 -6.66 16.12
N ARG A 348 25.12 -5.37 16.20
CA ARG A 348 26.41 -4.74 16.49
C ARG A 348 27.49 -5.00 15.46
N GLY A 349 27.61 -4.06 14.52
CA GLY A 349 28.84 -3.89 13.77
C GLY A 349 30.02 -3.80 14.74
N ASP A 350 30.89 -4.80 14.71
CA ASP A 350 32.16 -4.84 15.45
C ASP A 350 33.23 -3.92 14.81
N GLY A 351 32.81 -3.08 13.86
CA GLY A 351 33.67 -2.24 13.04
C GLY A 351 34.32 -2.99 11.88
N ARG A 352 33.99 -4.26 11.65
CA ARG A 352 34.45 -5.03 10.48
C ARG A 352 33.90 -4.40 9.20
N LEU A 353 34.77 -4.37 8.20
CA LEU A 353 34.40 -3.99 6.84
C LEU A 353 34.20 -5.24 5.99
N PHE A 354 33.23 -5.17 5.09
CA PHE A 354 32.83 -6.23 4.17
C PHE A 354 33.15 -5.80 2.73
N ASP A 355 33.51 -6.77 1.88
CA ASP A 355 33.54 -6.56 0.44
C ASP A 355 32.11 -6.71 -0.09
N TRP A 356 31.64 -5.74 -0.87
CA TRP A 356 30.27 -5.76 -1.38
C TRP A 356 29.94 -7.04 -2.14
N LYS A 357 30.91 -7.59 -2.91
CA LYS A 357 30.69 -8.80 -3.70
C LYS A 357 30.36 -10.04 -2.85
N ASP A 358 30.77 -10.04 -1.57
CA ASP A 358 30.59 -11.17 -0.66
C ASP A 358 29.26 -11.10 0.10
N VAL A 359 28.61 -9.93 0.08
CA VAL A 359 27.37 -9.65 0.82
C VAL A 359 26.19 -9.28 -0.08
N SER A 360 26.42 -8.88 -1.33
CA SER A 360 25.41 -8.26 -2.19
C SER A 360 24.29 -9.20 -2.63
N ASP A 361 24.40 -10.51 -2.53
CA ASP A 361 23.34 -11.47 -2.84
C ASP A 361 22.30 -11.63 -1.72
N ASP A 362 22.59 -11.14 -0.52
CA ASP A 362 21.69 -11.09 0.64
C ASP A 362 22.20 -10.04 1.66
N PRO A 363 22.28 -8.74 1.28
CA PRO A 363 23.00 -7.74 2.07
C PRO A 363 22.35 -7.53 3.44
N TRP A 364 21.04 -7.73 3.52
CA TRP A 364 20.24 -7.49 4.72
C TRP A 364 20.52 -8.49 5.85
N ALA A 365 20.92 -9.71 5.53
CA ALA A 365 21.34 -10.68 6.56
C ALA A 365 22.85 -10.76 6.73
N LYS A 366 23.63 -10.29 5.75
CA LYS A 366 25.10 -10.41 5.75
C LYS A 366 25.79 -9.16 6.29
N LEU A 367 25.09 -8.03 6.38
CA LEU A 367 25.61 -6.77 6.92
C LEU A 367 24.97 -6.46 8.28
N PRO A 368 25.70 -5.79 9.19
CA PRO A 368 25.11 -5.30 10.44
C PRO A 368 24.24 -4.07 10.19
N TYR A 369 23.13 -3.95 10.94
CA TYR A 369 22.41 -2.69 11.06
C TYR A 369 23.22 -1.69 11.93
N LEU A 370 23.30 -0.44 11.49
CA LEU A 370 24.04 0.62 12.17
C LEU A 370 23.10 1.61 12.84
N ARG A 371 23.39 1.94 14.10
CA ARG A 371 22.68 3.00 14.83
C ARG A 371 23.44 4.33 14.74
N PRO A 372 22.78 5.46 15.03
CA PRO A 372 23.45 6.76 15.07
C PRO A 372 24.69 6.79 16.00
N GLU A 373 24.68 6.03 17.10
CA GLU A 373 25.83 5.94 18.01
C GLU A 373 27.01 5.18 17.39
N ASP A 374 26.73 4.13 16.60
CA ASP A 374 27.77 3.35 15.92
C ASP A 374 28.47 4.23 14.86
N ILE A 375 27.71 5.09 14.17
CA ILE A 375 28.23 6.10 13.25
C ILE A 375 29.04 7.16 14.00
N ALA A 376 28.49 7.73 15.08
CA ALA A 376 29.16 8.75 15.87
C ALA A 376 30.51 8.26 16.41
N ALA A 377 30.54 7.05 16.96
CA ALA A 377 31.75 6.40 17.43
C ALA A 377 32.77 6.19 16.29
N ARG A 378 32.30 5.82 15.09
CA ARG A 378 33.19 5.58 13.95
C ARG A 378 33.91 6.85 13.48
N ILE A 379 33.19 7.97 13.42
CA ILE A 379 33.74 9.25 12.91
C ILE A 379 34.32 10.15 14.01
N GLY A 380 34.26 9.73 15.28
CA GLY A 380 34.73 10.51 16.42
C GLY A 380 33.84 11.72 16.75
N ALA A 381 32.54 11.62 16.47
CA ALA A 381 31.54 12.60 16.88
C ALA A 381 31.05 12.31 18.31
N GLU A 382 30.56 13.33 19.00
CA GLU A 382 29.86 13.17 20.27
C GLU A 382 28.49 12.52 20.07
N SER A 383 27.81 12.88 18.98
CA SER A 383 26.55 12.29 18.53
C SER A 383 26.35 12.51 17.03
N VAL A 384 25.46 11.74 16.41
CA VAL A 384 24.98 11.95 15.04
C VAL A 384 23.46 11.97 15.08
N ALA A 385 22.87 13.01 14.49
CA ALA A 385 21.43 13.09 14.28
C ALA A 385 21.12 13.05 12.78
N PHE A 386 19.90 12.66 12.42
CA PHE A 386 19.40 12.73 11.05
C PHE A 386 18.24 13.70 10.99
N GLN A 387 18.15 14.47 9.90
CA GLN A 387 17.04 15.37 9.64
C GLN A 387 16.52 15.11 8.22
N GLY A 388 15.32 14.53 8.13
CA GLY A 388 14.59 14.37 6.87
C GLY A 388 13.65 15.55 6.57
N ASP A 389 13.52 15.90 5.29
CA ASP A 389 12.53 16.84 4.77
C ASP A 389 12.15 16.45 3.33
N GLY A 390 10.98 15.82 3.14
CA GLY A 390 10.58 15.26 1.85
C GLY A 390 11.64 14.28 1.29
N PRO A 391 12.21 14.49 0.09
CA PRO A 391 13.29 13.65 -0.46
C PRO A 391 14.68 13.96 0.11
N LEU A 392 14.82 14.97 0.97
CA LEU A 392 16.11 15.43 1.51
C LEU A 392 16.42 14.71 2.82
N LEU A 393 17.68 14.36 3.01
CA LEU A 393 18.22 13.81 4.25
C LEU A 393 19.54 14.49 4.59
N LEU A 394 19.67 14.97 5.82
CA LEU A 394 20.91 15.55 6.32
C LEU A 394 21.46 14.73 7.49
N VAL A 395 22.73 14.33 7.40
CA VAL A 395 23.47 13.65 8.48
C VAL A 395 24.21 14.70 9.31
N LYS A 396 23.80 14.90 10.56
CA LYS A 396 24.28 15.97 11.46
C LYS A 396 25.19 15.44 12.57
N PRO A 397 26.51 15.31 12.34
CA PRO A 397 27.44 15.04 13.43
C PRO A 397 27.60 16.25 14.35
N THR A 398 27.63 16.00 15.66
CA THR A 398 27.96 17.00 16.69
C THR A 398 29.36 16.73 17.22
N GLY A 399 30.21 17.77 17.27
CA GLY A 399 31.63 17.61 17.59
C GLY A 399 32.42 16.92 16.47
N GLY A 400 33.70 16.61 16.72
CA GLY A 400 34.60 15.99 15.74
C GLY A 400 35.28 16.98 14.78
N LYS A 401 36.17 16.47 13.91
CA LYS A 401 36.86 17.25 12.87
C LYS A 401 36.72 16.54 11.53
N TYR A 402 36.13 17.24 10.55
CA TYR A 402 35.80 16.68 9.24
C TYR A 402 36.56 17.42 8.13
N ARG A 403 36.98 16.67 7.10
CA ARG A 403 37.63 17.22 5.90
C ARG A 403 36.61 17.73 4.91
N THR A 404 35.46 17.07 4.80
CA THR A 404 34.37 17.51 3.94
C THR A 404 33.54 18.59 4.63
N PRO A 405 32.98 19.55 3.88
CA PRO A 405 32.01 20.51 4.42
C PRO A 405 30.85 19.81 5.11
N ILE A 406 30.44 20.32 6.28
CA ILE A 406 29.27 19.82 7.02
C ILE A 406 28.19 20.90 6.99
N LEU A 407 27.14 20.65 6.23
CA LEU A 407 25.95 21.48 6.17
C LEU A 407 25.16 21.42 7.47
N THR A 408 24.57 22.55 7.84
CA THR A 408 23.79 22.73 9.07
C THR A 408 22.28 22.56 8.86
N ALA A 409 21.79 22.63 7.62
CA ALA A 409 20.38 22.48 7.24
C ALA A 409 20.24 21.81 5.85
N PRO A 410 19.16 21.02 5.61
CA PRO A 410 18.91 20.43 4.29
C PRO A 410 18.77 21.51 3.20
N SER A 411 19.14 21.17 1.96
CA SER A 411 19.14 22.12 0.85
C SER A 411 18.79 21.45 -0.47
N ALA A 412 17.60 21.73 -1.00
CA ALA A 412 17.17 21.17 -2.29
C ALA A 412 18.03 21.63 -3.49
N THR A 413 18.73 22.76 -3.34
CA THR A 413 19.58 23.38 -4.38
C THR A 413 21.06 23.05 -4.22
N ASP A 414 21.44 22.33 -3.16
CA ASP A 414 22.80 21.82 -3.06
C ASP A 414 22.90 20.50 -3.83
N HIS A 415 23.97 20.39 -4.62
CA HIS A 415 24.28 19.22 -5.44
C HIS A 415 25.70 18.69 -5.16
N SER A 416 26.34 19.20 -4.11
CA SER A 416 27.71 18.90 -3.72
C SER A 416 27.76 17.61 -2.91
N LEU A 417 28.78 16.80 -3.15
CA LEU A 417 29.00 15.59 -2.36
C LEU A 417 29.48 15.92 -0.94
N ASN A 418 28.56 15.96 0.01
CA ASN A 418 28.78 16.29 1.42
C ASN A 418 27.83 15.49 2.34
N ASN A 419 27.60 15.91 3.59
CA ASN A 419 26.75 15.21 4.56
C ASN A 419 25.24 15.26 4.27
N HIS A 420 24.82 15.84 3.15
CA HIS A 420 23.44 15.90 2.67
C HIS A 420 23.22 14.91 1.51
N LEU A 421 22.00 14.37 1.43
CA LEU A 421 21.56 13.48 0.37
C LEU A 421 20.14 13.86 -0.07
N ASN A 422 20.01 14.34 -1.31
CA ASN A 422 18.74 14.50 -2.00
C ASN A 422 18.43 13.26 -2.83
N PHE A 423 17.48 12.44 -2.37
CA PHE A 423 17.17 11.16 -3.00
C PHE A 423 16.63 11.28 -4.44
N ARG A 424 16.24 12.48 -4.89
CA ARG A 424 15.84 12.73 -6.29
C ARG A 424 17.02 12.91 -7.23
N THR A 425 18.12 13.48 -6.75
CA THR A 425 19.19 14.02 -7.60
C THR A 425 20.59 13.52 -7.23
N GLU A 426 20.74 12.81 -6.12
CA GLU A 426 22.01 12.34 -5.58
C GLU A 426 21.88 10.86 -5.21
N ALA A 427 22.98 10.12 -5.31
CA ALA A 427 23.09 8.72 -4.92
C ALA A 427 23.77 8.52 -3.57
N MET A 428 24.55 9.49 -3.07
CA MET A 428 25.24 9.33 -1.80
C MET A 428 25.58 10.63 -1.07
N ALA A 429 25.61 10.56 0.27
CA ALA A 429 26.26 11.56 1.12
C ALA A 429 27.66 11.10 1.55
N ARG A 430 28.54 12.04 1.89
CA ARG A 430 29.94 11.84 2.31
C ARG A 430 30.29 12.65 3.56
N ILE A 431 30.96 12.00 4.51
CA ILE A 431 31.64 12.62 5.65
C ILE A 431 33.11 12.18 5.65
N GLY A 432 34.02 13.06 5.28
CA GLY A 432 35.46 12.83 5.38
C GLY A 432 35.96 13.03 6.81
N TYR A 433 36.55 12.02 7.43
CA TYR A 433 37.08 12.06 8.80
C TYR A 433 38.48 11.41 8.87
N GLY A 434 39.45 12.03 9.56
CA GLY A 434 40.83 11.50 9.61
C GLY A 434 41.51 11.38 8.24
N ASP A 435 41.79 10.15 7.79
CA ASP A 435 42.26 9.76 6.43
C ASP A 435 41.22 8.93 5.65
N ARG A 436 39.97 8.87 6.14
CA ARG A 436 38.88 8.04 5.61
C ARG A 436 37.65 8.86 5.25
N ASP A 437 36.70 8.22 4.59
CA ASP A 437 35.45 8.79 4.13
C ASP A 437 34.31 7.82 4.46
N LEU A 438 33.33 8.30 5.21
CA LEU A 438 32.09 7.59 5.45
C LEU A 438 31.07 8.02 4.39
N LEU A 439 30.51 7.06 3.66
CA LEU A 439 29.54 7.27 2.60
C LEU A 439 28.19 6.65 2.98
N PHE A 440 27.12 7.38 2.75
CA PHE A 440 25.74 6.90 2.86
C PHE A 440 25.20 6.74 1.46
N VAL A 441 25.19 5.51 0.94
CA VAL A 441 24.85 5.21 -0.45
C VAL A 441 23.41 4.74 -0.52
N ARG A 442 22.60 5.33 -1.40
CA ARG A 442 21.25 4.84 -1.67
C ARG A 442 21.29 3.39 -2.12
N PHE A 443 20.37 2.59 -1.60
CA PHE A 443 20.37 1.16 -1.86
C PHE A 443 20.15 0.81 -3.35
N ASP A 444 19.39 1.61 -4.10
CA ASP A 444 19.02 1.37 -5.50
C ASP A 444 20.17 1.56 -6.51
N VAL A 445 21.30 2.07 -6.04
CA VAL A 445 22.53 2.25 -6.84
C VAL A 445 23.76 1.68 -6.13
N ALA A 446 23.55 0.99 -5.00
CA ALA A 446 24.62 0.44 -4.18
C ALA A 446 25.51 -0.55 -4.94
N ASP A 447 24.94 -1.38 -5.81
CA ASP A 447 25.71 -2.33 -6.63
C ASP A 447 26.74 -1.64 -7.53
N PHE A 448 26.34 -0.54 -8.17
CA PHE A 448 27.23 0.23 -9.02
C PHE A 448 28.28 0.98 -8.20
N VAL A 449 27.84 1.72 -7.18
CA VAL A 449 28.71 2.58 -6.37
C VAL A 449 29.75 1.75 -5.62
N LEU A 450 29.32 0.74 -4.86
CA LEU A 450 30.20 -0.02 -3.96
C LEU A 450 31.18 -0.92 -4.74
N SER A 451 30.78 -1.44 -5.90
CA SER A 451 31.68 -2.23 -6.78
C SER A 451 32.76 -1.39 -7.48
N ASN A 452 32.58 -0.07 -7.51
CA ASN A 452 33.48 0.87 -8.20
C ASN A 452 34.16 1.87 -7.26
N LEU A 453 33.94 1.80 -5.95
CA LEU A 453 34.53 2.73 -4.99
C LEU A 453 36.02 2.43 -4.73
N VAL A 454 36.33 1.27 -4.13
CA VAL A 454 37.70 0.79 -3.91
C VAL A 454 37.76 -0.71 -4.21
N PRO A 455 37.91 -1.09 -5.50
CA PRO A 455 37.71 -2.47 -5.93
C PRO A 455 38.62 -3.46 -5.20
N GLY A 456 38.06 -4.57 -4.72
CA GLY A 456 38.79 -5.62 -4.01
C GLY A 456 39.25 -5.25 -2.59
N THR A 457 38.83 -4.10 -2.06
CA THR A 457 39.08 -3.71 -0.66
C THR A 457 37.76 -3.70 0.10
N PRO A 458 37.65 -4.46 1.22
CA PRO A 458 36.49 -4.38 2.09
C PRO A 458 36.27 -2.95 2.59
N CYS A 459 35.10 -2.38 2.28
CA CYS A 459 34.76 -0.99 2.59
C CYS A 459 33.32 -0.83 3.09
N VAL A 460 32.48 -1.86 3.04
CA VAL A 460 31.09 -1.75 3.50
C VAL A 460 31.05 -1.95 5.00
N LEU A 461 30.50 -1.00 5.74
CA LEU A 461 30.41 -1.05 7.21
C LEU A 461 29.13 -1.73 7.68
N GLY A 462 28.01 -1.47 6.99
CA GLY A 462 26.69 -1.95 7.38
C GLY A 462 25.59 -1.24 6.57
N TYR A 463 24.37 -1.27 7.07
CA TYR A 463 23.24 -0.52 6.51
C TYR A 463 22.51 0.26 7.60
N ILE A 464 21.75 1.28 7.20
CA ILE A 464 20.91 2.09 8.09
C ILE A 464 19.59 2.44 7.40
N GLU A 465 18.55 2.60 8.21
CA GLU A 465 17.22 3.06 7.84
C GLU A 465 16.90 4.32 8.65
N VAL A 466 16.41 5.36 7.98
CA VAL A 466 15.99 6.62 8.63
C VAL A 466 14.73 7.17 7.94
N ASP A 467 13.61 7.22 8.66
CA ASP A 467 12.35 7.80 8.21
C ASP A 467 11.90 7.27 6.82
N GLY A 468 12.02 5.95 6.61
CA GLY A 468 11.70 5.26 5.35
C GLY A 468 12.83 5.26 4.30
N ARG A 469 14.01 5.84 4.61
CA ARG A 469 15.13 5.94 3.66
C ARG A 469 16.22 4.93 3.97
N PHE A 470 16.56 4.15 2.96
CA PHE A 470 17.45 3.00 3.07
C PHE A 470 18.81 3.27 2.45
N MET A 471 19.87 3.09 3.23
CA MET A 471 21.23 3.37 2.78
C MET A 471 22.20 2.28 3.22
N VAL A 472 23.10 1.91 2.32
CA VAL A 472 24.28 1.12 2.66
C VAL A 472 25.39 2.08 3.06
N VAL A 473 26.02 1.85 4.20
CA VAL A 473 27.08 2.70 4.74
C VAL A 473 28.42 2.09 4.40
N ALA A 474 29.25 2.84 3.69
CA ALA A 474 30.62 2.47 3.38
C ALA A 474 31.62 3.36 4.13
N ASP A 475 32.78 2.79 4.44
CA ASP A 475 33.90 3.45 5.07
C ASP A 475 35.18 3.10 4.31
N ALA A 476 35.64 4.05 3.49
CA ALA A 476 36.71 3.83 2.54
C ALA A 476 37.86 4.83 2.75
N ARG A 477 39.06 4.47 2.29
CA ARG A 477 40.17 5.41 2.11
C ARG A 477 40.15 5.90 0.68
N LEU A 478 39.68 7.13 0.49
CA LEU A 478 39.57 7.73 -0.84
C LEU A 478 40.75 8.67 -1.06
N ASN A 479 41.44 8.49 -2.18
CA ASN A 479 42.63 9.26 -2.54
C ASN A 479 42.29 10.55 -3.33
N ASN A 480 41.00 10.88 -3.45
CA ASN A 480 40.54 12.08 -4.12
C ASN A 480 39.63 12.92 -3.21
N ASP A 481 39.66 14.22 -3.44
CA ASP A 481 38.83 15.20 -2.75
C ASP A 481 37.77 15.73 -3.73
N ALA A 482 37.06 14.82 -4.39
CA ALA A 482 36.01 15.16 -5.33
C ALA A 482 34.75 15.62 -4.60
N ALA A 483 34.14 16.67 -5.14
CA ALA A 483 32.86 17.18 -4.69
C ALA A 483 31.69 16.72 -5.58
N CYS A 484 31.96 15.86 -6.56
CA CYS A 484 30.96 15.23 -7.43
C CYS A 484 31.04 13.68 -7.36
N GLU A 485 29.87 13.02 -7.34
CA GLU A 485 29.77 11.56 -7.14
C GLU A 485 30.49 10.75 -8.22
N VAL A 486 30.26 11.04 -9.50
CA VAL A 486 30.89 10.31 -10.60
C VAL A 486 32.41 10.44 -10.58
N ASN A 487 32.92 11.55 -10.04
CA ASN A 487 34.35 11.80 -9.91
C ASN A 487 34.97 10.98 -8.79
N LEU A 488 34.22 10.65 -7.74
CA LEU A 488 34.69 9.84 -6.62
C LEU A 488 35.00 8.38 -7.02
N LEU A 489 34.27 7.84 -8.00
CA LEU A 489 34.34 6.41 -8.36
C LEU A 489 35.51 6.08 -9.28
N SER A 490 35.90 4.80 -9.33
CA SER A 490 36.95 4.25 -10.20
C SER A 490 36.38 3.16 -11.14
N PHE A 491 35.96 3.58 -12.33
CA PHE A 491 35.33 2.72 -13.35
C PHE A 491 35.68 3.17 -14.79
N SER A 492 35.31 2.35 -15.77
CA SER A 492 35.49 2.62 -17.20
C SER A 492 34.72 1.63 -18.07
N ASN A 493 34.31 2.05 -19.28
CA ASN A 493 33.68 1.20 -20.30
C ASN A 493 34.72 0.39 -21.10
N GLY A 494 35.78 -0.06 -20.44
CA GLY A 494 36.90 -0.78 -21.04
C GLY A 494 37.74 -1.50 -19.98
N PRO A 495 38.78 -2.23 -20.41
CA PRO A 495 39.52 -3.15 -19.53
C PRO A 495 40.37 -2.48 -18.46
N ALA A 496 40.63 -1.17 -18.56
CA ALA A 496 41.44 -0.42 -17.60
C ALA A 496 40.61 0.60 -16.85
N ARG A 497 40.53 0.48 -15.52
CA ARG A 497 39.81 1.44 -14.67
C ARG A 497 40.54 2.77 -14.66
N ILE A 498 39.77 3.85 -14.59
CA ILE A 498 40.30 5.22 -14.50
C ILE A 498 39.84 5.82 -13.17
N SER A 499 40.77 6.39 -12.41
CA SER A 499 40.54 7.16 -11.19
C SER A 499 41.02 8.61 -11.36
N THR A 500 40.48 9.55 -10.59
CA THR A 500 40.87 10.97 -10.63
C THR A 500 41.49 11.41 -9.30
N SER A 501 42.37 12.41 -9.32
CA SER A 501 42.88 13.09 -8.13
C SER A 501 43.00 14.61 -8.35
N GLY A 502 42.80 15.40 -7.31
CA GLY A 502 42.82 16.88 -7.34
C GLY A 502 41.42 17.50 -7.28
N THR A 503 41.34 18.83 -7.40
CA THR A 503 40.10 19.60 -7.22
C THR A 503 39.32 19.73 -8.54
N ASP A 504 38.09 19.21 -8.55
CA ASP A 504 37.16 19.20 -9.68
C ASP A 504 36.17 20.38 -9.70
N GLU A 505 36.20 21.22 -8.65
CA GLU A 505 35.34 22.40 -8.52
C GLU A 505 36.10 23.72 -8.36
N PRO A 506 36.75 24.22 -9.43
CA PRO A 506 37.45 25.50 -9.38
C PRO A 506 36.48 26.69 -9.27
N LEU A 507 36.99 27.81 -8.77
CA LEU A 507 36.27 29.09 -8.89
C LEU A 507 36.26 29.55 -10.36
N VAL A 508 35.23 30.32 -10.72
CA VAL A 508 35.18 31.03 -12.02
C VAL A 508 36.50 31.76 -12.27
N GLY A 509 37.08 31.56 -13.45
CA GLY A 509 38.38 32.08 -13.87
C GLY A 509 39.59 31.21 -13.50
N GLN A 510 39.40 30.10 -12.77
CA GLN A 510 40.47 29.15 -12.43
C GLN A 510 40.38 27.84 -13.23
N SER A 511 41.52 27.20 -13.46
CA SER A 511 41.60 25.88 -14.09
C SER A 511 41.46 24.76 -13.06
N PRO A 512 40.72 23.69 -13.35
CA PRO A 512 40.62 22.53 -12.46
C PRO A 512 41.94 21.76 -12.40
N ALA A 513 42.42 21.46 -11.20
CA ALA A 513 43.67 20.73 -10.98
C ALA A 513 43.47 19.21 -10.97
N VAL A 514 42.73 18.67 -11.95
CA VAL A 514 42.36 17.25 -12.01
C VAL A 514 43.43 16.45 -12.75
N SER A 515 43.85 15.33 -12.18
CA SER A 515 44.78 14.37 -12.79
C SER A 515 44.12 13.01 -12.90
N PHE A 516 44.42 12.27 -13.97
CA PHE A 516 43.87 10.94 -14.23
C PHE A 516 44.93 9.87 -13.96
N ARG A 517 44.49 8.73 -13.40
CA ARG A 517 45.31 7.54 -13.19
C ARG A 517 44.56 6.31 -13.66
N SER A 518 45.29 5.29 -14.09
CA SER A 518 44.72 4.01 -14.49
C SER A 518 45.39 2.89 -13.70
N ASP A 519 44.64 1.81 -13.51
CA ASP A 519 45.16 0.56 -12.93
C ASP A 519 46.06 -0.22 -13.90
N THR A 520 46.10 0.17 -15.18
CA THR A 520 47.07 -0.30 -16.17
C THR A 520 48.18 0.73 -16.40
N SER A 521 49.42 0.25 -16.61
CA SER A 521 50.58 1.11 -16.89
C SER A 521 50.58 1.60 -18.34
N ASP A 522 51.30 2.70 -18.61
CA ASP A 522 51.60 3.21 -19.96
C ASP A 522 50.38 3.60 -20.81
N VAL A 523 49.38 4.23 -20.19
CA VAL A 523 48.21 4.78 -20.90
C VAL A 523 48.39 6.25 -21.28
N ARG A 524 47.88 6.63 -22.45
CA ARG A 524 47.72 8.03 -22.87
C ARG A 524 46.28 8.48 -22.63
N TYR A 525 46.09 9.60 -21.92
CA TYR A 525 44.77 10.19 -21.72
C TYR A 525 44.40 11.17 -22.84
N VAL A 526 43.14 11.09 -23.26
CA VAL A 526 42.47 12.06 -24.13
C VAL A 526 41.22 12.52 -23.40
N VAL A 527 40.95 13.83 -23.36
CA VAL A 527 39.74 14.39 -22.75
C VAL A 527 38.93 15.08 -23.82
N THR A 528 37.63 14.80 -23.88
CA THR A 528 36.68 15.46 -24.78
C THR A 528 35.47 15.98 -24.02
N SER A 529 34.71 16.89 -24.61
CA SER A 529 33.33 17.16 -24.19
C SER A 529 32.46 15.91 -24.37
N TRP A 530 31.24 15.95 -23.84
CA TRP A 530 30.28 14.88 -24.05
C TRP A 530 29.92 14.68 -25.54
N GLU A 531 29.90 15.77 -26.30
CA GLU A 531 29.65 15.84 -27.75
C GLU A 531 30.86 15.42 -28.60
N GLY A 532 32.04 15.26 -27.97
CA GLY A 532 33.26 14.77 -28.61
C GLY A 532 34.31 15.84 -28.95
N ASP A 533 34.11 17.09 -28.53
CA ASP A 533 35.08 18.17 -28.79
C ASP A 533 36.33 18.00 -27.91
N ALA A 534 37.52 18.15 -28.48
CA ALA A 534 38.77 17.95 -27.74
C ALA A 534 39.00 19.04 -26.67
N VAL A 535 39.24 18.62 -25.42
CA VAL A 535 39.58 19.50 -24.30
C VAL A 535 41.10 19.50 -24.10
N ARG A 536 41.69 20.69 -23.94
CA ARG A 536 43.14 20.82 -23.75
C ARG A 536 43.56 20.34 -22.37
N ILE A 537 44.48 19.37 -22.35
CA ILE A 537 45.22 18.96 -21.15
C ILE A 537 46.67 19.46 -21.24
N ASN A 538 47.22 19.92 -20.12
CA ASN A 538 48.62 20.35 -20.04
C ASN A 538 49.58 19.15 -19.94
N ALA A 539 50.89 19.40 -19.98
CA ALA A 539 51.91 18.35 -19.90
C ALA A 539 51.90 17.56 -18.57
N ALA A 540 51.27 18.09 -17.52
CA ALA A 540 51.05 17.41 -16.24
C ALA A 540 49.73 16.61 -16.22
N GLY A 541 49.02 16.51 -17.34
CA GLY A 541 47.74 15.80 -17.47
C GLY A 541 46.55 16.52 -16.86
N GLN A 542 46.69 17.81 -16.52
CA GLN A 542 45.62 18.62 -15.95
C GLN A 542 44.80 19.31 -17.03
N ILE A 543 43.50 19.41 -16.80
CA ILE A 543 42.59 20.16 -17.68
C ILE A 543 42.96 21.64 -17.64
N GLY A 544 43.41 22.19 -18.77
CA GLY A 544 43.86 23.58 -18.90
C GLY A 544 42.74 24.57 -19.21
N GLU A 545 41.48 24.17 -19.05
CA GLU A 545 40.31 24.99 -19.38
C GLU A 545 39.91 25.88 -18.19
N THR A 546 39.57 27.13 -18.46
CA THR A 546 39.00 28.09 -17.50
C THR A 546 37.63 28.51 -17.98
N SER A 547 36.63 28.58 -17.10
CA SER A 547 35.32 29.16 -17.42
C SER A 547 35.17 30.52 -16.75
N ASN A 548 34.59 31.49 -17.47
CA ASN A 548 34.20 32.80 -16.93
C ASN A 548 32.76 32.81 -16.40
N GLU A 549 32.04 31.70 -16.54
CA GLU A 549 30.67 31.52 -16.07
C GLU A 549 30.60 30.31 -15.15
N ALA A 550 29.73 30.38 -14.15
CA ALA A 550 29.42 29.21 -13.34
C ALA A 550 28.64 28.22 -14.19
N ALA A 551 29.21 27.04 -14.38
CA ALA A 551 28.68 26.01 -15.24
C ALA A 551 29.16 24.65 -14.77
N THR A 552 28.33 23.64 -14.94
CA THR A 552 28.75 22.25 -14.86
C THR A 552 29.03 21.74 -16.28
N ARG A 553 30.18 21.09 -16.48
CA ARG A 553 30.51 20.44 -17.75
C ARG A 553 30.75 18.96 -17.54
N LEU A 554 30.05 18.17 -18.33
CA LEU A 554 30.29 16.74 -18.46
C LEU A 554 31.33 16.49 -19.56
N LEU A 555 32.45 15.91 -19.15
CA LEU A 555 33.56 15.55 -20.01
C LEU A 555 33.70 14.03 -20.09
N ARG A 556 34.44 13.56 -21.08
CA ARG A 556 34.81 12.15 -21.25
C ARG A 556 36.32 12.02 -21.25
N VAL A 557 36.85 11.17 -20.38
CA VAL A 557 38.26 10.78 -20.40
C VAL A 557 38.41 9.40 -21.06
N THR A 558 39.29 9.31 -22.04
CA THR A 558 39.65 8.07 -22.73
C THR A 558 41.11 7.74 -22.42
N ALA A 559 41.35 6.65 -21.71
CA ALA A 559 42.66 6.04 -21.57
C ALA A 559 42.91 5.14 -22.79
N VAL A 560 43.97 5.43 -23.54
CA VAL A 560 44.39 4.66 -24.72
C VAL A 560 45.67 3.89 -24.37
N GLN A 561 45.58 2.57 -24.39
CA GLN A 561 46.70 1.66 -24.17
C GLN A 561 47.62 1.58 -25.40
N GLN A 562 48.83 1.05 -25.23
CA GLN A 562 49.81 0.91 -26.33
C GLN A 562 49.31 0.03 -27.48
N ASP A 563 48.47 -0.97 -27.20
CA ASP A 563 47.84 -1.85 -28.19
C ASP A 563 46.64 -1.19 -28.92
N GLY A 564 46.29 0.04 -28.56
CA GLY A 564 45.16 0.79 -29.09
C GLY A 564 43.83 0.53 -28.38
N THR A 565 43.79 -0.37 -27.40
CA THR A 565 42.62 -0.61 -26.56
C THR A 565 42.24 0.65 -25.79
N ARG A 566 40.93 0.95 -25.74
CA ARG A 566 40.40 2.16 -25.12
C ARG A 566 39.58 1.83 -23.89
N SER A 567 39.72 2.65 -22.86
CA SER A 567 38.85 2.66 -21.70
C SER A 567 38.31 4.07 -21.51
N GLU A 568 36.99 4.22 -21.47
CA GLU A 568 36.33 5.53 -21.41
C GLU A 568 35.58 5.69 -20.10
N ARG A 569 35.58 6.91 -19.56
CA ARG A 569 34.86 7.26 -18.34
C ARG A 569 34.31 8.69 -18.43
N PRO A 570 33.06 8.96 -18.02
CA PRO A 570 32.61 10.32 -17.78
C PRO A 570 33.26 10.93 -16.54
N PHE A 571 33.47 12.24 -16.62
CA PHE A 571 34.07 13.05 -15.57
C PHE A 571 33.41 14.43 -15.58
N VAL A 572 33.23 15.06 -14.43
CA VAL A 572 32.53 16.34 -14.33
C VAL A 572 33.42 17.43 -13.78
N VAL A 573 33.32 18.64 -14.32
CA VAL A 573 33.93 19.84 -13.73
C VAL A 573 32.81 20.83 -13.42
N ARG A 574 32.79 21.37 -12.19
CA ARG A 574 31.83 22.42 -11.82
C ARG A 574 32.56 23.72 -11.50
N TRP A 575 32.36 24.76 -12.30
CA TRP A 575 32.85 26.09 -11.97
C TRP A 575 31.86 26.77 -11.02
N ARG A 576 32.33 27.16 -9.83
CA ARG A 576 31.50 27.86 -8.82
C ARG A 576 31.72 29.36 -8.85
N ARG A 577 30.65 30.13 -8.63
CA ARG A 577 30.76 31.57 -8.35
C ARG A 577 31.47 31.78 -7.01
N GLU A 578 32.14 32.92 -6.85
CA GLU A 578 32.78 33.28 -5.58
C GLU A 578 31.76 33.52 -4.45
N VAL A 579 30.56 34.00 -4.82
CA VAL A 579 29.41 34.19 -3.93
C VAL A 579 28.18 33.67 -4.68
N VAL A 580 27.40 32.83 -4.02
CA VAL A 580 26.08 32.40 -4.47
C VAL A 580 25.04 33.20 -3.70
N SER A 581 23.98 33.61 -4.38
CA SER A 581 22.92 34.38 -3.75
C SER A 581 21.54 33.93 -4.19
N THR A 582 20.57 34.09 -3.30
CA THR A 582 19.17 33.80 -3.60
C THR A 582 18.29 34.83 -2.90
N LEU A 583 17.50 35.56 -3.68
CA LEU A 583 16.49 36.47 -3.16
C LEU A 583 15.11 35.81 -3.19
N ARG A 584 14.42 35.79 -2.05
CA ARG A 584 13.05 35.23 -1.96
C ARG A 584 12.16 36.04 -1.03
N ALA A 585 10.86 35.95 -1.22
CA ALA A 585 9.88 36.42 -0.23
C ALA A 585 9.77 35.43 0.93
N GLN A 586 9.55 35.92 2.15
CA GLN A 586 9.44 35.06 3.33
C GLN A 586 8.10 34.31 3.36
N ASP A 587 7.03 34.95 2.89
CA ASP A 587 5.65 34.43 3.00
C ASP A 587 5.06 34.09 1.61
N THR A 588 4.94 35.08 0.74
CA THR A 588 4.34 34.98 -0.60
C THR A 588 4.98 36.02 -1.52
N ALA A 589 5.01 35.82 -2.85
CA ALA A 589 5.38 36.89 -3.78
C ALA A 589 4.28 37.98 -3.94
N ARG A 590 3.15 37.84 -3.23
CA ARG A 590 2.03 38.78 -3.18
C ARG A 590 2.25 39.83 -2.08
N VAL A 591 2.27 41.11 -2.44
CA VAL A 591 2.34 42.22 -1.49
C VAL A 591 0.92 42.71 -1.19
N SER A 592 0.33 42.21 -0.11
CA SER A 592 -1.02 42.54 0.36
C SER A 592 -1.04 43.62 1.46
N SER A 593 0.06 43.81 2.19
CA SER A 593 0.19 44.79 3.27
C SER A 593 1.12 45.96 2.88
N SER A 594 1.25 46.95 3.77
CA SER A 594 2.22 48.06 3.64
C SER A 594 3.68 47.63 3.90
N THR A 595 3.91 46.42 4.42
CA THR A 595 5.26 45.92 4.77
C THR A 595 5.38 44.45 4.44
N HIS A 596 6.25 44.14 3.49
CA HIS A 596 6.46 42.79 2.98
C HIS A 596 7.85 42.27 3.34
N ARG A 597 7.96 41.02 3.81
CA ARG A 597 9.22 40.47 4.31
C ARG A 597 9.96 39.70 3.22
N LEU A 598 11.24 40.04 3.05
CA LEU A 598 12.13 39.44 2.07
C LEU A 598 13.36 38.86 2.76
N GLU A 599 13.94 37.83 2.17
CA GLU A 599 15.18 37.22 2.62
C GLU A 599 16.18 37.17 1.48
N LEU A 600 17.38 37.72 1.72
CA LEU A 600 18.53 37.46 0.88
C LEU A 600 19.39 36.39 1.55
N VAL A 601 19.55 35.26 0.89
CA VAL A 601 20.46 34.21 1.30
C VAL A 601 21.76 34.41 0.53
N LEU A 602 22.86 34.63 1.26
CA LEU A 602 24.21 34.69 0.68
C LEU A 602 25.02 33.49 1.15
N GLU A 603 25.82 32.95 0.25
CA GLU A 603 26.75 31.87 0.55
C GLU A 603 28.11 32.14 -0.11
N SER A 604 29.21 31.96 0.63
CA SER A 604 30.55 32.01 0.05
C SER A 604 31.19 30.62 0.08
N PRO A 605 31.16 29.85 -1.03
CA PRO A 605 31.46 28.42 -1.00
C PRO A 605 32.90 28.06 -0.58
N ALA A 606 33.88 28.90 -0.90
CA ALA A 606 35.29 28.50 -0.85
C ALA A 606 36.21 29.41 -0.01
N ALA A 607 35.83 30.67 0.25
CA ALA A 607 36.72 31.63 0.91
C ALA A 607 35.93 32.65 1.73
N ALA A 608 36.56 33.25 2.74
CA ALA A 608 35.97 34.39 3.40
C ALA A 608 35.91 35.58 2.43
N LYS A 609 34.76 36.22 2.32
CA LYS A 609 34.52 37.32 1.38
C LYS A 609 33.69 38.41 2.07
N ALA A 610 34.10 39.66 1.86
CA ALA A 610 33.25 40.81 2.14
C ALA A 610 32.39 41.07 0.91
N VAL A 611 31.08 41.16 1.08
CA VAL A 611 30.08 41.33 0.03
C VAL A 611 29.39 42.66 0.24
N GLU A 612 29.43 43.54 -0.76
CA GLU A 612 28.68 44.79 -0.83
C GLU A 612 27.32 44.53 -1.49
N LEU A 613 26.26 45.07 -0.90
CA LEU A 613 24.88 44.87 -1.33
C LEU A 613 24.26 46.20 -1.73
N SER A 614 23.64 46.25 -2.89
CA SER A 614 22.83 47.39 -3.33
C SER A 614 21.54 46.90 -3.97
N ALA A 615 20.41 47.42 -3.52
CA ALA A 615 19.11 47.04 -4.05
C ALA A 615 18.42 48.23 -4.71
N SER A 616 17.63 47.94 -5.74
CA SER A 616 16.73 48.89 -6.39
C SER A 616 15.30 48.40 -6.26
N ALA A 617 14.41 49.27 -5.77
CA ALA A 617 12.97 49.03 -5.71
C ALA A 617 12.23 49.96 -6.68
N PRO A 618 11.03 49.57 -7.16
CA PRO A 618 10.20 50.44 -8.00
C PRO A 618 9.67 51.67 -7.25
N THR A 619 9.17 52.65 -7.99
CA THR A 619 8.55 53.87 -7.43
C THR A 619 7.42 53.53 -6.44
N GLY A 620 7.49 54.13 -5.25
CA GLY A 620 6.53 53.90 -4.15
C GLY A 620 6.90 52.75 -3.22
N PHE A 621 8.02 52.05 -3.45
CA PHE A 621 8.53 51.03 -2.55
C PHE A 621 9.87 51.46 -1.94
N SER A 622 10.09 51.13 -0.67
CA SER A 622 11.37 51.36 0.01
C SER A 622 11.89 50.08 0.66
N ILE A 623 13.18 49.84 0.58
CA ILE A 623 13.84 48.68 1.20
C ILE A 623 14.42 49.11 2.54
N GLN A 624 14.01 48.45 3.63
CA GLN A 624 14.49 48.71 4.98
C GLN A 624 15.22 47.48 5.53
N GLY A 625 16.28 47.71 6.30
CA GLY A 625 17.00 46.64 7.00
C GLY A 625 18.01 45.83 6.18
N LEU A 626 18.21 46.12 4.88
CA LEU A 626 19.27 45.51 4.09
C LEU A 626 20.64 46.17 4.43
N PRO A 627 21.62 45.44 4.97
CA PRO A 627 22.94 45.98 5.29
C PRO A 627 23.73 46.29 4.01
N PRO A 628 24.50 47.39 3.96
CA PRO A 628 25.29 47.74 2.77
C PRO A 628 26.47 46.80 2.52
N GLN A 629 26.92 46.08 3.56
CA GLN A 629 28.03 45.15 3.48
C GLN A 629 27.85 43.99 4.46
N VAL A 630 28.26 42.79 4.03
CA VAL A 630 28.18 41.55 4.80
C VAL A 630 29.49 40.80 4.67
N SER A 631 30.12 40.47 5.79
CA SER A 631 31.32 39.61 5.78
C SER A 631 30.91 38.16 5.97
N LEU A 632 31.18 37.32 4.98
CA LEU A 632 30.94 35.88 5.00
C LEU A 632 32.25 35.14 5.27
N SER A 633 32.21 34.13 6.13
CA SER A 633 33.28 33.15 6.29
C SER A 633 33.23 32.11 5.16
N ALA A 634 34.32 31.37 4.93
CA ALA A 634 34.32 30.29 3.95
C ALA A 634 33.26 29.22 4.34
N GLY A 635 32.41 28.83 3.39
CA GLY A 635 31.29 27.91 3.60
C GLY A 635 30.12 28.51 4.38
N GLU A 636 30.15 29.80 4.75
CA GLU A 636 29.07 30.42 5.51
C GLU A 636 27.88 30.72 4.61
N LYS A 637 26.72 30.17 4.98
CA LYS A 637 25.40 30.58 4.48
C LYS A 637 24.77 31.54 5.48
N ARG A 638 24.51 32.78 5.06
CA ARG A 638 23.88 33.81 5.89
C ARG A 638 22.56 34.24 5.29
N VAL A 639 21.50 34.14 6.07
CA VAL A 639 20.16 34.66 5.73
C VAL A 639 20.06 36.08 6.28
N ILE A 640 19.75 37.03 5.41
CA ILE A 640 19.62 38.45 5.74
C ILE A 640 18.15 38.82 5.54
N PRO A 641 17.35 38.89 6.62
CA PRO A 641 15.99 39.36 6.54
C PRO A 641 15.99 40.87 6.33
N PHE A 642 15.11 41.35 5.45
CA PHE A 642 14.87 42.76 5.22
C PHE A 642 13.42 42.97 4.81
N THR A 643 12.94 44.22 4.83
CA THR A 643 11.54 44.52 4.51
C THR A 643 11.44 45.42 3.28
N LEU A 644 10.39 45.19 2.50
CA LEU A 644 9.92 46.05 1.45
C LEU A 644 8.69 46.78 1.95
N GLU A 645 8.79 48.08 2.16
CA GLU A 645 7.67 48.93 2.56
C GLU A 645 7.04 49.56 1.33
N ALA A 646 5.73 49.36 1.16
CA ALA A 646 4.95 49.93 0.08
C ALA A 646 4.17 51.15 0.59
N SER A 647 4.41 52.32 0.01
CA SER A 647 3.66 53.54 0.32
C SER A 647 2.21 53.44 -0.18
N ALA A 648 1.32 54.32 0.28
CA ALA A 648 -0.08 54.34 -0.15
C ALA A 648 -0.25 54.57 -1.67
N ASP A 649 0.73 55.21 -2.30
CA ASP A 649 0.80 55.54 -3.73
C ASP A 649 1.60 54.53 -4.57
N ALA A 650 2.19 53.48 -3.98
CA ALA A 650 2.90 52.47 -4.77
C ALA A 650 1.96 51.77 -5.77
N THR A 651 2.44 51.58 -6.99
CA THR A 651 1.65 51.04 -8.09
C THR A 651 1.15 49.61 -7.83
N PHE A 652 -0.10 49.33 -8.19
CA PHE A 652 -0.68 47.98 -8.20
C PHE A 652 -0.23 47.22 -9.45
N GLY A 653 -0.11 45.90 -9.35
CA GLY A 653 0.33 45.03 -10.44
C GLY A 653 1.68 44.36 -10.17
N GLN A 654 2.26 43.77 -11.22
CA GLN A 654 3.55 43.08 -11.15
C GLN A 654 4.70 44.07 -11.19
N PHE A 655 5.69 43.87 -10.32
CA PHE A 655 6.90 44.66 -10.28
C PHE A 655 8.10 43.77 -9.90
N GLU A 656 9.31 44.26 -10.14
CA GLU A 656 10.54 43.52 -9.86
C GLU A 656 11.41 44.28 -8.86
N ILE A 657 11.99 43.56 -7.91
CA ILE A 657 13.10 44.05 -7.08
C ILE A 657 14.37 43.43 -7.62
N ALA A 658 15.38 44.27 -7.86
CA ALA A 658 16.71 43.81 -8.22
C ALA A 658 17.69 44.11 -7.09
N LEU A 659 18.57 43.14 -6.80
CA LEU A 659 19.59 43.24 -5.78
C LEU A 659 20.94 42.85 -6.39
N ASP A 660 21.80 43.84 -6.53
CA ASP A 660 23.17 43.71 -7.01
C ASP A 660 24.08 43.32 -5.84
N ILE A 661 24.93 42.32 -6.09
CA ILE A 661 25.78 41.70 -5.09
C ILE A 661 27.20 41.76 -5.62
N ARG A 662 28.07 42.48 -4.91
CA ARG A 662 29.46 42.70 -5.32
C ARG A 662 30.39 42.13 -4.28
N VAL A 663 31.44 41.43 -4.68
CA VAL A 663 32.56 41.18 -3.76
C VAL A 663 33.32 42.50 -3.58
N ALA A 664 33.64 42.86 -2.35
CA ALA A 664 34.34 44.10 -2.02
C ALA A 664 35.63 44.23 -2.85
N GLY A 665 35.74 45.34 -3.59
CA GLY A 665 36.85 45.58 -4.53
C GLY A 665 36.60 45.11 -5.98
N SER A 666 35.48 44.44 -6.28
CA SER A 666 35.07 44.13 -7.65
C SER A 666 34.36 45.32 -8.31
N ALA A 667 34.72 45.63 -9.56
CA ALA A 667 34.08 46.71 -10.32
C ALA A 667 32.66 46.36 -10.82
N ALA A 668 32.37 45.06 -10.99
CA ALA A 668 31.08 44.55 -11.46
C ALA A 668 30.41 43.68 -10.39
N PRO A 669 29.06 43.62 -10.34
CA PRO A 669 28.36 42.65 -9.53
C PRO A 669 28.76 41.23 -9.91
N VAL A 670 29.04 40.42 -8.89
CA VAL A 670 29.30 38.99 -9.03
C VAL A 670 28.01 38.19 -9.20
N ASP A 671 26.89 38.78 -8.79
CA ASP A 671 25.54 38.27 -9.00
C ASP A 671 24.52 39.42 -8.95
N THR A 672 23.40 39.26 -9.65
CA THR A 672 22.24 40.17 -9.57
C THR A 672 20.99 39.32 -9.42
N GLN A 673 20.36 39.40 -8.26
CA GLN A 673 19.13 38.68 -7.95
C GLN A 673 17.92 39.53 -8.32
N ARG A 674 16.91 38.90 -8.92
CA ARG A 674 15.66 39.55 -9.32
C ARG A 674 14.49 38.76 -8.74
N LEU A 675 13.58 39.46 -8.08
CA LEU A 675 12.36 38.88 -7.53
C LEU A 675 11.15 39.61 -8.09
N SER A 676 10.33 38.89 -8.86
CA SER A 676 9.01 39.37 -9.28
C SER A 676 8.04 39.30 -8.12
N LEU A 677 7.38 40.41 -7.82
CA LEU A 677 6.34 40.54 -6.80
C LEU A 677 5.08 41.13 -7.43
N PHE A 678 3.93 40.96 -6.76
CA PHE A 678 2.65 41.49 -7.22
C PHE A 678 1.89 42.19 -6.10
N ARG A 679 1.64 43.50 -6.25
CA ARG A 679 0.86 44.27 -5.29
C ARG A 679 -0.60 44.33 -5.70
N GLN A 680 -1.50 43.96 -4.80
CA GLN A 680 -2.94 43.96 -5.06
C GLN A 680 -3.68 45.20 -4.56
N GLY A 681 -4.82 45.47 -5.21
CA GLY A 681 -5.69 46.60 -4.92
C GLY A 681 -6.41 46.51 -3.57
N PRO A 682 -6.92 47.64 -3.04
CA PRO A 682 -7.30 47.79 -1.63
C PRO A 682 -8.66 47.17 -1.21
N GLY A 683 -9.43 46.54 -2.10
CA GLY A 683 -10.82 46.13 -1.79
C GLY A 683 -11.23 44.70 -2.16
N LEU A 684 -10.71 44.16 -3.26
CA LEU A 684 -11.10 42.83 -3.76
C LEU A 684 -9.85 42.10 -4.26
N LEU A 685 -9.71 40.85 -3.84
CA LEU A 685 -8.69 39.92 -4.31
C LEU A 685 -9.11 39.32 -5.66
N THR A 686 -10.36 38.87 -5.73
CA THR A 686 -11.00 38.23 -6.89
C THR A 686 -12.47 38.66 -6.92
N GLU A 687 -13.00 38.94 -8.11
CA GLU A 687 -14.43 39.13 -8.38
C GLU A 687 -14.76 38.49 -9.72
N GLU A 688 -15.68 37.53 -9.71
CA GLU A 688 -16.13 36.80 -10.91
C GLU A 688 -17.66 36.81 -10.96
N THR A 689 -18.20 37.47 -11.98
CA THR A 689 -19.66 37.55 -12.25
C THR A 689 -20.11 36.57 -13.33
N PHE A 690 -19.18 35.86 -13.97
CA PHE A 690 -19.43 34.90 -15.06
C PHE A 690 -20.19 35.45 -16.30
N GLU A 691 -20.41 36.77 -16.38
CA GLU A 691 -21.09 37.41 -17.51
C GLU A 691 -20.31 37.31 -18.83
N SER A 692 -18.98 37.17 -18.75
CA SER A 692 -18.09 37.07 -19.90
C SER A 692 -17.69 35.63 -20.26
N GLY A 693 -18.22 34.63 -19.55
CA GLY A 693 -17.87 33.22 -19.71
C GLY A 693 -17.34 32.59 -18.42
N VAL A 694 -16.82 31.36 -18.52
CA VAL A 694 -16.32 30.59 -17.36
C VAL A 694 -14.98 31.11 -16.80
N GLY A 695 -14.38 32.15 -17.40
CA GLY A 695 -13.09 32.69 -16.98
C GLY A 695 -11.98 31.62 -16.92
N THR A 696 -11.16 31.67 -15.86
CA THR A 696 -10.11 30.68 -15.55
C THR A 696 -10.63 29.43 -14.84
N TRP A 697 -11.94 29.37 -14.57
CA TRP A 697 -12.58 28.31 -13.77
C TRP A 697 -12.92 27.05 -14.59
N GLY A 698 -12.72 27.13 -15.91
CA GLY A 698 -13.08 26.09 -16.87
C GLY A 698 -11.90 25.30 -17.46
N GLU A 699 -10.65 25.51 -17.04
CA GLU A 699 -9.52 24.66 -17.49
C GLU A 699 -9.57 23.31 -16.74
N PRO A 700 -10.05 22.22 -17.37
CA PRO A 700 -10.18 20.93 -16.68
C PRO A 700 -8.80 20.31 -16.51
N ARG A 701 -8.57 19.55 -15.42
CA ARG A 701 -7.50 18.55 -15.42
C ARG A 701 -7.68 17.64 -16.64
N ALA A 702 -6.56 17.22 -17.26
CA ALA A 702 -6.57 16.35 -18.44
C ALA A 702 -7.18 14.95 -18.19
N ASP A 703 -7.62 14.64 -16.98
CA ASP A 703 -8.15 13.34 -16.55
C ASP A 703 -9.67 13.14 -16.81
N ARG A 704 -10.32 14.00 -17.62
CA ARG A 704 -11.65 13.85 -18.28
C ARG A 704 -12.60 12.78 -17.67
N ASN A 705 -13.69 13.22 -17.02
CA ASN A 705 -15.08 12.72 -17.21
C ASN A 705 -16.08 13.01 -16.05
N GLY A 706 -15.73 13.76 -15.01
CA GLY A 706 -16.58 13.89 -13.81
C GLY A 706 -17.35 15.20 -13.67
N TRP A 707 -16.83 16.30 -14.22
CA TRP A 707 -17.39 17.63 -14.00
C TRP A 707 -17.44 18.41 -15.31
N GLU A 708 -18.61 18.94 -15.65
CA GLU A 708 -18.80 19.85 -16.79
C GLU A 708 -19.09 21.25 -16.26
N VAL A 709 -18.23 22.21 -16.61
CA VAL A 709 -18.40 23.62 -16.25
C VAL A 709 -18.82 24.40 -17.48
N SER A 710 -19.91 25.15 -17.37
CA SER A 710 -20.38 26.02 -18.44
C SER A 710 -21.05 27.27 -17.88
N THR A 711 -21.15 28.32 -18.67
CA THR A 711 -22.00 29.47 -18.33
C THR A 711 -23.40 29.26 -18.84
N VAL A 712 -24.40 29.54 -18.01
CA VAL A 712 -25.82 29.50 -18.36
C VAL A 712 -26.55 30.74 -17.87
N SER A 713 -27.65 31.10 -18.52
CA SER A 713 -28.51 32.19 -18.04
C SER A 713 -29.31 31.77 -16.80
N GLY A 714 -29.69 32.74 -15.97
CA GLY A 714 -30.46 32.50 -14.74
C GLY A 714 -29.65 32.65 -13.44
N GLY A 715 -28.51 33.34 -13.52
CA GLY A 715 -27.79 33.87 -12.37
C GLY A 715 -28.57 34.94 -11.63
N VAL A 716 -28.02 35.40 -10.51
CA VAL A 716 -28.62 36.44 -9.68
C VAL A 716 -28.75 37.74 -10.47
N ASN A 717 -27.76 38.06 -11.32
CA ASN A 717 -27.72 39.27 -12.13
C ASN A 717 -27.44 39.03 -13.63
N GLY A 718 -27.75 37.83 -14.15
CA GLY A 718 -27.60 37.51 -15.57
C GLY A 718 -27.21 36.06 -15.83
N ASN A 719 -25.95 35.87 -16.25
CA ASN A 719 -25.35 34.54 -16.41
C ASN A 719 -24.79 34.04 -15.08
N CYS A 720 -24.64 32.74 -14.94
CA CYS A 720 -23.97 32.11 -13.80
C CYS A 720 -23.14 30.93 -14.25
N LEU A 721 -22.26 30.46 -13.36
CA LEU A 721 -21.49 29.25 -13.55
C LEU A 721 -22.35 28.02 -13.23
N ARG A 722 -22.62 27.19 -14.23
CA ARG A 722 -23.17 25.86 -14.05
C ARG A 722 -22.03 24.85 -13.90
N ILE A 723 -22.14 24.05 -12.86
CA ILE A 723 -21.21 22.99 -12.51
C ILE A 723 -22.04 21.69 -12.45
N LEU A 724 -21.86 20.80 -13.43
CA LEU A 724 -22.50 19.49 -13.46
C LEU A 724 -21.50 18.42 -13.00
N ASP A 725 -21.75 17.83 -11.84
CA ASP A 725 -21.14 16.56 -11.42
C ASP A 725 -21.86 15.40 -12.13
N THR A 726 -21.14 14.69 -12.98
CA THR A 726 -21.65 13.55 -13.76
C THR A 726 -21.58 12.22 -13.00
N GLY A 727 -21.04 12.23 -11.77
CA GLY A 727 -20.79 11.07 -10.91
C GLY A 727 -19.52 10.31 -11.28
N GLY A 728 -19.16 9.30 -10.47
CA GLY A 728 -18.03 8.40 -10.70
C GLY A 728 -16.82 8.64 -9.80
N SER A 729 -15.64 8.24 -10.30
CA SER A 729 -14.36 8.01 -9.61
C SER A 729 -13.37 9.17 -9.49
N LEU A 730 -13.78 10.42 -9.30
CA LEU A 730 -12.97 11.48 -9.92
C LEU A 730 -12.51 12.61 -8.99
N TRP A 731 -11.34 13.16 -9.33
CA TRP A 731 -10.65 14.27 -8.67
C TRP A 731 -11.23 15.65 -9.02
N GLY A 732 -12.47 15.66 -9.48
CA GLY A 732 -13.02 16.84 -10.10
C GLY A 732 -13.53 17.82 -9.06
N ARG A 733 -13.05 19.04 -9.17
CA ARG A 733 -13.52 20.17 -8.39
C ARG A 733 -13.34 21.42 -9.23
N VAL A 734 -14.09 22.45 -8.92
CA VAL A 734 -13.97 23.74 -9.59
C VAL A 734 -13.22 24.68 -8.64
N ASN A 735 -12.06 25.18 -9.05
CA ASN A 735 -11.27 26.04 -8.17
C ASN A 735 -11.87 27.46 -8.13
N PHE A 736 -12.22 27.91 -6.93
CA PHE A 736 -12.62 29.29 -6.65
C PHE A 736 -11.43 30.24 -6.68
N PHE A 737 -10.29 29.75 -6.24
CA PHE A 737 -9.04 30.48 -6.23
C PHE A 737 -7.88 29.51 -6.42
N GLY A 738 -6.84 29.97 -7.11
CA GLY A 738 -5.64 29.21 -7.40
C GLY A 738 -5.69 28.46 -8.72
N LYS A 739 -4.56 28.48 -9.45
CA LYS A 739 -4.35 27.72 -10.68
C LYS A 739 -3.57 26.45 -10.36
N ARG A 740 -3.95 25.34 -10.98
CA ARG A 740 -3.18 24.09 -10.96
C ARG A 740 -2.67 23.76 -12.37
N SER A 741 -1.50 23.15 -12.47
CA SER A 741 -0.95 22.62 -13.71
C SER A 741 -1.82 21.47 -14.25
N GLU A 742 -1.55 21.01 -15.48
CA GLU A 742 -2.20 19.80 -16.03
C GLU A 742 -1.95 18.55 -15.14
N SER A 743 -0.79 18.47 -14.48
CA SER A 743 -0.47 17.44 -13.49
C SER A 743 -1.18 17.65 -12.14
N GLY A 744 -1.89 18.76 -11.98
CA GLY A 744 -2.62 19.12 -10.77
C GLY A 744 -1.76 19.59 -9.60
N ALA A 745 -0.47 19.82 -9.81
CA ALA A 745 0.33 20.60 -8.88
C ALA A 745 -0.16 22.06 -8.87
N LEU A 746 0.06 22.80 -7.80
CA LEU A 746 -0.18 24.24 -7.82
C LEU A 746 0.69 24.86 -8.91
N ALA A 747 0.11 25.73 -9.73
CA ALA A 747 0.86 26.41 -10.78
C ALA A 747 1.99 27.23 -10.11
N PRO A 748 3.24 27.17 -10.61
CA PRO A 748 4.38 27.81 -9.96
C PRO A 748 4.26 29.34 -9.83
N ASP A 749 3.41 29.94 -10.66
CA ASP A 749 3.09 31.36 -10.70
C ASP A 749 1.92 31.75 -9.76
N ASN A 750 1.28 30.77 -9.11
CA ASN A 750 0.19 31.02 -8.18
C ASN A 750 0.74 31.52 -6.84
N MET A 751 0.68 32.85 -6.64
CA MET A 751 1.29 33.50 -5.49
C MET A 751 0.48 33.40 -4.19
N GLY A 752 -0.75 32.87 -4.19
CA GLY A 752 -1.59 32.81 -3.00
C GLY A 752 -1.95 34.19 -2.41
N TYR A 753 -2.59 34.19 -1.23
CA TYR A 753 -2.90 35.39 -0.45
C TYR A 753 -3.02 35.06 1.05
N ASP A 754 -2.79 36.03 1.93
CA ASP A 754 -3.04 35.85 3.36
C ASP A 754 -4.54 36.05 3.67
N ALA A 755 -5.17 35.05 4.29
CA ALA A 755 -6.56 35.12 4.72
C ALA A 755 -6.79 36.21 5.78
N ALA A 756 -5.76 36.73 6.45
CA ALA A 756 -5.90 37.90 7.32
C ALA A 756 -6.18 39.20 6.53
N ASP A 757 -5.60 39.34 5.33
CA ASP A 757 -5.76 40.53 4.49
C ASP A 757 -7.04 40.48 3.64
N TYR A 758 -7.49 39.27 3.29
CA TYR A 758 -8.74 39.02 2.57
C TYR A 758 -9.57 37.90 3.24
N PRO A 759 -10.15 38.15 4.42
CA PRO A 759 -10.77 37.11 5.23
C PRO A 759 -12.12 36.64 4.69
N ILE A 760 -12.78 37.44 3.85
CA ILE A 760 -14.17 37.19 3.47
C ILE A 760 -14.24 36.47 2.13
N LEU A 761 -14.87 35.30 2.12
CA LEU A 761 -15.37 34.64 0.91
C LEU A 761 -16.87 34.92 0.77
N ASP A 762 -17.30 35.46 -0.36
CA ASP A 762 -18.68 35.88 -0.62
C ASP A 762 -19.12 35.40 -2.01
N PHE A 763 -20.16 34.58 -2.08
CA PHE A 763 -20.66 34.03 -3.35
C PHE A 763 -22.12 33.63 -3.26
N TYR A 764 -22.79 33.49 -4.39
CA TYR A 764 -24.11 32.87 -4.46
C TYR A 764 -24.00 31.41 -4.87
N LEU A 765 -24.79 30.55 -4.24
CA LEU A 765 -24.89 29.12 -4.53
C LEU A 765 -26.35 28.70 -4.65
N LYS A 766 -26.64 27.89 -5.66
CA LYS A 766 -27.91 27.19 -5.85
C LYS A 766 -27.65 25.72 -6.15
N THR A 767 -28.12 24.83 -5.28
CA THR A 767 -28.03 23.38 -5.48
C THR A 767 -29.11 22.64 -4.71
N THR A 768 -29.48 21.44 -5.15
CA THR A 768 -30.35 20.48 -4.45
C THR A 768 -29.56 19.31 -3.86
N ALA A 769 -28.23 19.36 -3.93
CA ALA A 769 -27.36 18.32 -3.41
C ALA A 769 -27.35 18.35 -1.88
N HIS A 770 -27.96 17.33 -1.26
CA HIS A 770 -27.94 17.12 0.19
C HIS A 770 -26.75 16.27 0.69
N HIS A 771 -25.82 15.93 -0.19
CA HIS A 771 -24.61 15.17 0.13
C HIS A 771 -23.40 16.11 0.31
N ASN A 772 -22.22 15.55 0.59
CA ASN A 772 -20.94 16.15 0.96
C ASN A 772 -20.41 17.30 0.08
N VAL A 773 -21.14 18.40 -0.12
CA VAL A 773 -20.69 19.55 -0.91
C VAL A 773 -19.97 20.54 0.00
N GLY A 774 -18.80 21.02 -0.41
CA GLY A 774 -18.02 21.95 0.38
C GLY A 774 -16.88 22.63 -0.37
N LEU A 775 -16.07 23.37 0.39
CA LEU A 775 -14.87 24.05 -0.08
C LEU A 775 -13.64 23.40 0.55
N ALA A 776 -12.67 22.98 -0.26
CA ALA A 776 -11.33 22.60 0.19
C ALA A 776 -10.39 23.80 0.10
N VAL A 777 -9.83 24.21 1.23
CA VAL A 777 -8.87 25.30 1.34
C VAL A 777 -7.49 24.70 1.59
N THR A 778 -6.55 24.94 0.67
CA THR A 778 -5.16 24.50 0.79
C THR A 778 -4.29 25.69 1.17
N LEU A 779 -3.48 25.54 2.23
CA LEU A 779 -2.49 26.53 2.64
C LEU A 779 -1.13 26.26 1.98
N SER A 780 -0.25 27.28 1.96
CA SER A 780 1.09 27.19 1.37
C SER A 780 1.99 26.12 2.02
N ASN A 781 1.72 25.76 3.29
CA ASN A 781 2.41 24.69 4.00
C ASN A 781 1.87 23.29 3.67
N GLY A 782 0.96 23.16 2.71
CA GLY A 782 0.35 21.90 2.28
C GLY A 782 -0.82 21.41 3.14
N LYS A 783 -1.08 22.03 4.31
CA LYS A 783 -2.24 21.67 5.14
C LYS A 783 -3.55 22.01 4.44
N ARG A 784 -4.55 21.15 4.63
CA ARG A 784 -5.87 21.28 4.02
C ARG A 784 -6.95 21.46 5.09
N TYR A 785 -7.89 22.32 4.77
CA TYR A 785 -9.05 22.64 5.59
C TYR A 785 -10.32 22.50 4.75
N VAL A 786 -11.43 22.14 5.37
CA VAL A 786 -12.69 21.91 4.65
C VAL A 786 -13.81 22.73 5.27
N VAL A 787 -14.51 23.52 4.45
CA VAL A 787 -15.74 24.22 4.83
C VAL A 787 -16.91 23.47 4.23
N MET A 788 -17.69 22.75 5.04
CA MET A 788 -18.89 22.07 4.56
C MET A 788 -20.00 23.08 4.25
N LEU A 789 -20.67 22.88 3.12
CA LEU A 789 -21.86 23.62 2.69
C LEU A 789 -23.12 22.75 2.83
N ALA A 790 -23.02 21.46 2.50
CA ALA A 790 -24.10 20.49 2.67
C ALA A 790 -23.55 19.08 2.96
N GLY A 791 -24.34 18.26 3.65
CA GLY A 791 -23.99 16.88 4.00
C GLY A 791 -22.95 16.75 5.11
N PRO A 792 -22.73 15.52 5.62
CA PRO A 792 -21.75 15.27 6.67
C PRO A 792 -20.31 15.40 6.13
N TYR A 793 -19.36 15.83 6.95
CA TYR A 793 -17.95 15.65 6.62
C TYR A 793 -17.54 14.18 6.82
N HIS A 794 -16.78 13.63 5.87
CA HIS A 794 -16.25 12.28 5.95
C HIS A 794 -14.76 12.34 5.62
N GLU A 795 -13.94 12.33 6.66
CA GLU A 795 -12.49 12.14 6.51
C GLU A 795 -12.23 10.70 6.05
N GLN A 796 -11.64 10.54 4.87
CA GLN A 796 -11.29 9.22 4.34
C GLN A 796 -9.82 8.93 4.57
N TRP A 797 -8.91 9.82 4.15
CA TRP A 797 -7.45 9.69 4.33
C TRP A 797 -6.76 11.09 4.28
N GLY A 798 -5.81 11.34 5.17
CA GLY A 798 -5.00 12.58 5.26
C GLY A 798 -5.50 13.62 6.27
N GLU A 799 -4.59 14.39 6.88
CA GLU A 799 -4.86 15.38 7.94
C GLU A 799 -5.63 16.63 7.46
N SER A 800 -6.89 16.46 7.04
CA SER A 800 -7.77 17.58 6.68
C SER A 800 -8.65 17.97 7.86
N VAL A 801 -8.71 19.26 8.17
CA VAL A 801 -9.46 19.75 9.33
C VAL A 801 -10.76 20.42 8.88
N GLU A 802 -11.91 19.93 9.37
CA GLU A 802 -13.20 20.60 9.16
C GLU A 802 -13.21 21.94 9.90
N LEU A 803 -13.48 23.02 9.16
CA LEU A 803 -13.73 24.35 9.70
C LEU A 803 -15.21 24.51 10.07
N PRO A 804 -15.58 25.51 10.88
CA PRO A 804 -16.99 25.82 11.15
C PRO A 804 -17.80 25.86 9.86
N ARG A 805 -18.95 25.17 9.80
CA ARG A 805 -19.76 25.10 8.59
C ARG A 805 -20.25 26.47 8.15
N ALA A 806 -20.40 26.69 6.84
CA ALA A 806 -21.06 27.89 6.35
C ALA A 806 -22.59 27.73 6.43
N SER A 807 -23.31 28.81 6.70
CA SER A 807 -24.79 28.80 6.66
C SER A 807 -25.27 28.66 5.22
N PHE A 808 -25.87 27.52 4.87
CA PHE A 808 -26.43 27.26 3.54
C PHE A 808 -27.53 26.19 3.60
N ILE A 809 -28.58 26.33 2.79
CA ILE A 809 -29.67 25.35 2.65
C ILE A 809 -29.75 24.88 1.19
N PRO A 810 -29.51 23.60 0.88
CA PRO A 810 -29.56 23.07 -0.49
C PRO A 810 -31.00 22.80 -0.97
N ASP A 811 -31.83 23.84 -1.06
CA ASP A 811 -33.25 23.77 -1.48
C ASP A 811 -33.48 24.04 -2.98
N GLY A 812 -32.40 24.21 -3.76
CA GLY A 812 -32.46 24.57 -5.17
C GLY A 812 -32.84 26.03 -5.42
N GLN A 813 -32.82 26.92 -4.43
CA GLN A 813 -32.89 28.37 -4.60
C GLN A 813 -31.49 29.01 -4.50
N TRP A 814 -31.37 30.28 -4.92
CA TRP A 814 -30.15 31.04 -4.78
C TRP A 814 -30.00 31.53 -3.33
N HIS A 815 -28.90 31.14 -2.69
CA HIS A 815 -28.50 31.64 -1.38
C HIS A 815 -27.15 32.34 -1.49
N ARG A 816 -26.99 33.45 -0.78
CA ARG A 816 -25.70 34.12 -0.65
C ARG A 816 -24.96 33.52 0.55
N VAL A 817 -23.75 33.04 0.32
CA VAL A 817 -22.85 32.49 1.33
C VAL A 817 -21.75 33.50 1.59
N VAL A 818 -21.71 34.05 2.80
CA VAL A 818 -20.64 34.93 3.29
C VAL A 818 -19.91 34.21 4.42
N TYR A 819 -18.63 33.92 4.22
CA TYR A 819 -17.83 33.12 5.12
C TYR A 819 -16.55 33.85 5.52
N ASP A 820 -16.33 34.02 6.83
CA ASP A 820 -15.09 34.58 7.37
C ASP A 820 -14.03 33.48 7.50
N LEU A 821 -13.36 33.22 6.37
CA LEU A 821 -12.32 32.22 6.26
C LEU A 821 -11.11 32.55 7.15
N GLY A 822 -10.77 33.84 7.29
CA GLY A 822 -9.67 34.28 8.14
C GLY A 822 -9.88 33.92 9.60
N ALA A 823 -11.05 34.25 10.15
CA ALA A 823 -11.40 33.90 11.53
C ALA A 823 -11.50 32.38 11.76
N ALA A 824 -12.08 31.65 10.79
CA ALA A 824 -12.17 30.19 10.86
C ALA A 824 -10.80 29.51 10.88
N LEU A 825 -9.88 29.94 10.02
CA LEU A 825 -8.51 29.42 9.98
C LEU A 825 -7.73 29.79 11.25
N ALA A 826 -7.85 31.02 11.76
CA ALA A 826 -7.19 31.42 13.00
C ALA A 826 -7.67 30.59 14.20
N ALA A 827 -8.96 30.23 14.24
CA ALA A 827 -9.51 29.36 15.28
C ALA A 827 -8.99 27.92 15.19
N ALA A 828 -8.84 27.38 13.97
CA ALA A 828 -8.44 25.99 13.75
C ALA A 828 -6.91 25.76 13.75
N ALA A 829 -6.14 26.72 13.20
CA ALA A 829 -4.69 26.62 12.99
C ALA A 829 -3.86 27.44 13.98
N GLY A 830 -4.50 28.23 14.84
CA GLY A 830 -3.86 29.21 15.73
C GLY A 830 -3.59 30.55 15.03
N PRO A 831 -3.25 31.61 15.79
CA PRO A 831 -3.00 32.93 15.23
C PRO A 831 -1.72 32.94 14.37
N GLY A 832 -1.79 33.51 13.18
CA GLY A 832 -0.64 33.66 12.29
C GLY A 832 -1.07 33.94 10.85
N PRO A 833 -0.10 34.16 9.93
CA PRO A 833 -0.41 34.27 8.51
C PRO A 833 -0.96 32.93 8.00
N HIS A 834 -2.09 32.99 7.32
CA HIS A 834 -2.71 31.82 6.69
C HIS A 834 -2.71 32.03 5.18
N VAL A 835 -1.59 31.69 4.55
CA VAL A 835 -1.41 31.88 3.12
C VAL A 835 -2.21 30.82 2.36
N VAL A 836 -3.40 31.21 1.90
CA VAL A 836 -4.28 30.40 1.06
C VAL A 836 -3.73 30.40 -0.36
N VAL A 837 -3.40 29.22 -0.87
CA VAL A 837 -2.90 29.05 -2.23
C VAL A 837 -3.96 28.51 -3.18
N ASP A 838 -5.02 27.90 -2.65
CA ASP A 838 -6.01 27.19 -3.45
C ASP A 838 -7.32 26.97 -2.69
N ILE A 839 -8.45 27.25 -3.33
CA ILE A 839 -9.81 26.99 -2.82
C ILE A 839 -10.56 26.21 -3.89
N GLY A 840 -10.96 24.97 -3.60
CA GLY A 840 -11.71 24.11 -4.53
C GLY A 840 -13.14 23.86 -4.05
N PHE A 841 -14.12 23.93 -4.95
CA PHE A 841 -15.54 23.62 -4.72
C PHE A 841 -15.94 22.30 -5.36
N GLY A 842 -16.78 21.51 -4.68
CA GLY A 842 -17.18 20.18 -5.13
C GLY A 842 -17.50 19.22 -3.97
N ASP A 843 -17.48 17.92 -4.26
CA ASP A 843 -17.71 16.88 -3.26
C ASP A 843 -16.48 16.71 -2.36
N THR A 844 -16.62 16.95 -1.05
CA THR A 844 -15.51 16.93 -0.10
C THR A 844 -14.89 15.56 0.08
N ARG A 845 -15.59 14.48 -0.29
CA ARG A 845 -15.03 13.12 -0.31
C ARG A 845 -14.01 12.94 -1.43
N GLN A 846 -14.11 13.72 -2.50
CA GLN A 846 -13.18 13.69 -3.64
C GLN A 846 -11.91 14.53 -3.41
N PHE A 847 -11.85 15.35 -2.34
CA PHE A 847 -10.74 16.27 -2.11
C PHE A 847 -9.50 15.65 -1.45
N SER A 848 -9.68 14.51 -0.76
CA SER A 848 -8.62 13.90 0.05
C SER A 848 -8.12 12.55 -0.50
N SER A 849 -8.83 11.91 -1.45
CA SER A 849 -8.35 10.67 -2.09
C SER A 849 -8.96 10.40 -3.48
N ASN A 850 -8.26 9.59 -4.27
CA ASN A 850 -8.67 9.04 -5.58
C ASN A 850 -9.83 8.03 -5.54
N GLN A 851 -10.44 7.76 -4.39
CA GLN A 851 -11.17 6.50 -4.19
C GLN A 851 -12.67 6.64 -3.97
N TRP A 852 -13.23 7.85 -3.87
CA TRP A 852 -14.69 7.97 -3.71
C TRP A 852 -15.41 7.81 -5.06
N HIS A 853 -16.37 6.88 -5.14
CA HIS A 853 -17.19 6.63 -6.33
C HIS A 853 -18.66 6.73 -5.94
N GLY A 854 -19.37 7.71 -6.52
CA GLY A 854 -20.82 7.82 -6.37
C GLY A 854 -21.48 8.06 -7.72
N ASP A 855 -22.55 7.33 -8.01
CA ASP A 855 -23.41 7.59 -9.18
C ASP A 855 -24.29 8.84 -8.99
N PHE A 856 -24.06 9.61 -7.92
CA PHE A 856 -24.83 10.79 -7.59
C PHE A 856 -24.43 11.90 -8.56
N ARG A 857 -25.29 12.12 -9.55
CA ARG A 857 -25.20 13.31 -10.39
C ARG A 857 -25.80 14.48 -9.66
N SER A 858 -25.03 15.55 -9.51
CA SER A 858 -25.52 16.80 -8.96
C SER A 858 -25.20 17.95 -9.88
N GLU A 859 -26.05 18.95 -9.78
CA GLU A 859 -25.89 20.20 -10.50
C GLU A 859 -25.82 21.31 -9.46
N HIS A 860 -24.83 22.17 -9.63
CA HIS A 860 -24.58 23.31 -8.78
C HIS A 860 -24.48 24.54 -9.66
N PHE A 861 -25.04 25.64 -9.20
CA PHE A 861 -24.93 26.93 -9.86
C PHE A 861 -24.25 27.90 -8.89
N VAL A 862 -23.21 28.57 -9.37
CA VAL A 862 -22.41 29.53 -8.59
C VAL A 862 -22.42 30.87 -9.32
N ASP A 863 -22.54 31.97 -8.56
CA ASP A 863 -22.57 33.32 -9.11
C ASP A 863 -21.91 34.34 -8.16
N GLU A 864 -21.49 35.48 -8.71
CA GLU A 864 -20.83 36.60 -8.01
C GLU A 864 -19.79 36.19 -6.95
N VAL A 865 -18.77 35.41 -7.33
CA VAL A 865 -17.73 34.99 -6.39
C VAL A 865 -16.78 36.13 -6.11
N ARG A 866 -16.59 36.47 -4.83
CA ARG A 866 -15.69 37.51 -4.33
C ARG A 866 -14.82 37.00 -3.19
N ILE A 867 -13.57 37.46 -3.17
CA ILE A 867 -12.70 37.36 -2.00
C ILE A 867 -12.29 38.79 -1.61
N ALA A 868 -12.58 39.21 -0.37
CA ALA A 868 -12.58 40.62 0.02
C ALA A 868 -11.87 40.90 1.36
N SER A 869 -11.34 42.12 1.50
CA SER A 869 -10.59 42.58 2.68
C SER A 869 -11.47 43.06 3.84
N SER A 870 -12.76 43.30 3.59
CA SER A 870 -13.71 43.69 4.63
C SER A 870 -15.13 43.24 4.25
N PRO A 871 -15.96 42.84 5.24
CA PRO A 871 -17.38 42.57 5.02
C PRO A 871 -18.18 43.81 4.56
N ASN A 872 -17.62 45.02 4.68
CA ASN A 872 -18.29 46.26 4.28
C ASN A 872 -18.37 46.49 2.75
N ALA A 873 -17.93 45.55 1.91
CA ALA A 873 -18.27 45.57 0.48
C ALA A 873 -19.76 45.27 0.20
N SER A 874 -20.51 44.73 1.18
CA SER A 874 -21.96 44.95 1.34
C SER A 874 -22.46 44.33 2.65
N SER A 875 -23.10 45.15 3.47
CA SER A 875 -23.46 44.91 4.87
C SER A 875 -24.57 43.88 5.11
N PHE A 876 -24.30 42.60 5.45
CA PHE A 876 -25.32 41.74 6.10
C PHE A 876 -24.68 40.66 7.00
N ALA A 877 -25.19 40.51 8.23
CA ALA A 877 -24.68 39.56 9.22
C ALA A 877 -25.19 38.13 8.96
N PRO A 878 -24.36 37.09 9.12
CA PRO A 878 -24.78 35.71 8.98
C PRO A 878 -25.75 35.30 10.11
N GLN A 879 -26.91 34.75 9.75
CA GLN A 879 -27.72 33.99 10.70
C GLN A 879 -27.19 32.56 10.76
N VAL A 880 -26.70 32.18 11.93
CA VAL A 880 -26.36 30.79 12.26
C VAL A 880 -27.66 30.12 12.67
N GLU A 881 -28.26 29.33 11.78
CA GLU A 881 -29.38 28.47 12.14
C GLU A 881 -28.84 27.10 12.53
N THR A 882 -29.24 26.61 13.70
CA THR A 882 -28.81 25.32 14.24
C THR A 882 -29.39 24.17 13.42
N ASP A 883 -28.46 23.44 12.79
CA ASP A 883 -28.45 22.05 12.36
C ASP A 883 -29.76 21.23 12.40
N PRO A 884 -30.30 20.82 11.23
CA PRO A 884 -31.34 19.79 11.11
C PRO A 884 -30.82 18.33 11.00
N ASP A 885 -29.51 18.05 11.10
CA ASP A 885 -28.91 16.72 10.88
C ASP A 885 -29.14 15.67 12.02
N THR A 886 -30.28 15.72 12.72
CA THR A 886 -30.76 14.51 13.41
C THR A 886 -31.43 13.56 12.42
N GLU A 887 -30.62 12.67 11.84
CA GLU A 887 -30.95 11.36 11.27
C GLU A 887 -31.92 11.28 10.05
N ILE A 888 -31.47 10.49 9.07
CA ILE A 888 -32.21 9.90 7.96
C ILE A 888 -33.51 9.23 8.48
N LYS A 889 -34.64 9.93 8.44
CA LYS A 889 -36.00 9.37 8.67
C LYS A 889 -36.75 9.21 7.35
N GLY A 890 -36.45 8.14 6.62
CA GLY A 890 -37.52 7.45 5.87
C GLY A 890 -38.38 6.68 6.87
N GLY A 891 -39.70 6.76 6.78
CA GLY A 891 -40.60 6.09 7.74
C GLY A 891 -40.50 4.56 7.66
N ALA A 892 -40.91 3.85 8.71
CA ALA A 892 -41.18 2.41 8.63
C ALA A 892 -42.68 2.23 8.31
N ASN A 893 -43.01 1.98 7.05
CA ASN A 893 -44.40 1.86 6.60
C ASN A 893 -44.57 0.65 5.66
N PRO A 894 -45.29 -0.41 6.08
CA PRO A 894 -45.46 -1.63 5.27
C PRO A 894 -46.32 -1.41 4.02
N THR A 895 -47.08 -0.32 3.91
CA THR A 895 -47.91 -0.02 2.72
C THR A 895 -47.33 1.10 1.85
N SER A 896 -46.12 1.57 2.13
CA SER A 896 -45.47 2.64 1.37
C SER A 896 -45.16 2.22 -0.08
N THR A 897 -45.17 3.17 -1.01
CA THR A 897 -44.68 2.94 -2.38
C THR A 897 -43.17 2.75 -2.43
N ASP A 898 -42.43 3.30 -1.46
CA ASP A 898 -40.99 3.09 -1.31
C ASP A 898 -40.69 1.72 -0.73
N LEU A 899 -39.97 0.90 -1.49
CA LEU A 899 -39.52 -0.43 -1.06
C LEU A 899 -38.62 -0.38 0.19
N ARG A 900 -37.89 0.72 0.42
CA ARG A 900 -36.99 0.87 1.57
C ARG A 900 -37.78 1.02 2.86
N GLU A 901 -38.88 1.75 2.82
CA GLU A 901 -39.78 1.91 3.98
C GLU A 901 -40.51 0.59 4.30
N ARG A 902 -40.93 -0.15 3.27
CA ARG A 902 -41.53 -1.49 3.47
C ARG A 902 -40.53 -2.49 4.04
N ALA A 903 -39.29 -2.50 3.55
CA ALA A 903 -38.22 -3.34 4.08
C ALA A 903 -37.88 -2.98 5.53
N ARG A 904 -37.85 -1.68 5.87
CA ARG A 904 -37.64 -1.18 7.24
C ARG A 904 -38.78 -1.57 8.17
N ALA A 905 -40.03 -1.52 7.72
CA ALA A 905 -41.18 -2.00 8.49
C ALA A 905 -41.03 -3.48 8.86
N ALA A 906 -40.64 -4.33 7.90
CA ALA A 906 -40.38 -5.74 8.17
C ALA A 906 -39.15 -5.96 9.07
N ALA A 907 -38.07 -5.21 8.87
CA ALA A 907 -36.86 -5.28 9.68
C ALA A 907 -37.11 -4.88 11.15
N ASN A 908 -38.00 -3.90 11.38
CA ASN A 908 -38.34 -3.39 12.70
C ASN A 908 -39.39 -4.21 13.45
N LEU A 909 -40.02 -5.21 12.79
CA LEU A 909 -41.03 -6.06 13.45
C LEU A 909 -40.40 -6.83 14.62
N LYS A 910 -41.05 -6.78 15.78
CA LYS A 910 -40.66 -7.47 17.02
C LYS A 910 -41.80 -8.36 17.51
N ALA A 911 -41.52 -9.21 18.50
CA ALA A 911 -42.53 -10.11 19.07
C ALA A 911 -43.68 -9.32 19.75
N GLU A 912 -43.40 -8.12 20.23
CA GLU A 912 -44.35 -7.22 20.89
C GLU A 912 -45.11 -6.28 19.95
N SER A 913 -44.85 -6.35 18.63
CA SER A 913 -45.56 -5.54 17.62
C SER A 913 -47.06 -5.84 17.60
N SER A 914 -47.88 -4.88 17.16
CA SER A 914 -49.34 -5.03 17.15
C SER A 914 -49.77 -6.13 16.16
N PRO A 915 -50.92 -6.81 16.40
CA PRO A 915 -51.46 -7.78 15.45
C PRO A 915 -51.65 -7.22 14.03
N GLU A 916 -52.00 -5.95 13.91
CA GLU A 916 -52.13 -5.23 12.63
C GLU A 916 -50.77 -5.07 11.95
N GLU A 917 -49.73 -4.70 12.68
CA GLU A 917 -48.36 -4.59 12.16
C GLU A 917 -47.83 -5.95 11.69
N ILE A 918 -48.05 -7.00 12.49
CA ILE A 918 -47.68 -8.38 12.15
C ILE A 918 -48.41 -8.83 10.88
N THR A 919 -49.70 -8.53 10.76
CA THR A 919 -50.51 -8.86 9.57
C THR A 919 -50.03 -8.09 8.34
N ALA A 920 -49.69 -6.80 8.50
CA ALA A 920 -49.15 -5.99 7.42
C ALA A 920 -47.79 -6.52 6.93
N VAL A 921 -46.90 -6.93 7.84
CA VAL A 921 -45.61 -7.54 7.46
C VAL A 921 -45.77 -8.94 6.87
N ARG A 922 -46.76 -9.73 7.30
CA ARG A 922 -47.10 -11.00 6.64
C ARG A 922 -47.43 -10.79 5.15
N ALA A 923 -48.20 -9.75 4.83
CA ALA A 923 -48.53 -9.42 3.44
C ALA A 923 -47.29 -9.13 2.58
N LEU A 924 -46.22 -8.60 3.19
CA LEU A 924 -44.94 -8.33 2.52
C LEU A 924 -44.19 -9.59 2.07
N LEU A 925 -44.57 -10.79 2.52
CA LEU A 925 -44.04 -12.06 1.98
C LEU A 925 -44.39 -12.25 0.49
N ALA A 926 -45.42 -11.56 0.00
CA ALA A 926 -45.82 -11.55 -1.40
C ALA A 926 -45.29 -10.34 -2.19
N ASP A 927 -44.43 -9.49 -1.60
CA ASP A 927 -43.90 -8.29 -2.25
C ASP A 927 -43.09 -8.62 -3.51
N THR A 928 -43.13 -7.74 -4.51
CA THR A 928 -42.36 -7.93 -5.75
C THR A 928 -40.86 -7.77 -5.55
N SER A 929 -40.45 -6.98 -4.55
CA SER A 929 -39.05 -6.73 -4.19
C SER A 929 -38.46 -7.86 -3.34
N PRO A 930 -37.36 -8.52 -3.78
CA PRO A 930 -36.65 -9.49 -2.95
C PRO A 930 -36.14 -8.90 -1.63
N LEU A 931 -35.76 -7.62 -1.61
CA LEU A 931 -35.32 -6.94 -0.39
C LEU A 931 -36.42 -6.94 0.69
N VAL A 932 -37.65 -6.65 0.28
CA VAL A 932 -38.79 -6.60 1.18
C VAL A 932 -39.16 -8.00 1.66
N ARG A 933 -39.25 -8.97 0.72
CA ARG A 933 -39.54 -10.38 1.05
C ARG A 933 -38.50 -10.98 1.99
N LEU A 934 -37.21 -10.72 1.78
CA LEU A 934 -36.13 -11.18 2.67
C LEU A 934 -36.34 -10.69 4.10
N ASN A 935 -36.59 -9.39 4.29
CA ASN A 935 -36.79 -8.83 5.62
C ASN A 935 -38.10 -9.30 6.25
N ALA A 936 -39.15 -9.51 5.45
CA ALA A 936 -40.41 -10.10 5.92
C ALA A 936 -40.21 -11.54 6.40
N VAL A 937 -39.53 -12.39 5.64
CA VAL A 937 -39.19 -13.76 6.06
C VAL A 937 -38.33 -13.75 7.34
N ARG A 938 -37.30 -12.89 7.40
CA ARG A 938 -36.46 -12.72 8.60
C ARG A 938 -37.26 -12.26 9.82
N ALA A 939 -38.33 -11.50 9.65
CA ALA A 939 -39.20 -11.12 10.76
C ALA A 939 -39.80 -12.34 11.47
N PHE A 940 -40.17 -13.37 10.71
CA PHE A 940 -40.76 -14.60 11.22
C PHE A 940 -39.73 -15.63 11.72
N THR A 941 -38.44 -15.27 11.84
CA THR A 941 -37.48 -16.04 12.65
C THR A 941 -37.44 -15.56 14.10
N ARG A 942 -38.18 -14.50 14.44
CA ARG A 942 -38.27 -13.93 15.79
C ARG A 942 -39.71 -13.68 16.23
N VAL A 943 -40.65 -13.55 15.29
CA VAL A 943 -42.09 -13.45 15.57
C VAL A 943 -42.80 -14.78 15.30
N LYS A 944 -43.59 -15.25 16.28
CA LYS A 944 -44.43 -16.44 16.15
C LYS A 944 -45.78 -16.06 15.54
N LEU A 945 -46.12 -16.69 14.42
CA LEU A 945 -47.42 -16.58 13.77
C LEU A 945 -47.69 -17.87 12.99
N PRO A 946 -48.27 -18.92 13.60
CA PRO A 946 -48.48 -20.22 12.95
C PRO A 946 -49.19 -20.15 11.58
N GLU A 947 -50.08 -19.18 11.40
CA GLU A 947 -50.80 -18.95 10.14
C GLU A 947 -49.91 -18.55 8.96
N VAL A 948 -48.66 -18.12 9.21
CA VAL A 948 -47.70 -17.71 8.16
C VAL A 948 -47.04 -18.91 7.47
N VAL A 949 -47.18 -20.11 8.03
CA VAL A 949 -46.49 -21.33 7.56
C VAL A 949 -46.72 -21.59 6.06
N PRO A 950 -47.95 -21.54 5.51
CA PRO A 950 -48.15 -21.73 4.07
C PRO A 950 -47.42 -20.70 3.19
N ASP A 951 -47.30 -19.46 3.66
CA ASP A 951 -46.59 -18.38 2.97
C ASP A 951 -45.07 -18.64 2.98
N LEU A 952 -44.53 -19.07 4.12
CA LEU A 952 -43.12 -19.44 4.26
C LEU A 952 -42.76 -20.69 3.46
N VAL A 953 -43.62 -21.72 3.41
CA VAL A 953 -43.41 -22.90 2.55
C VAL A 953 -43.31 -22.49 1.09
N ARG A 954 -44.20 -21.58 0.64
CA ARG A 954 -44.15 -21.04 -0.73
C ARG A 954 -42.83 -20.31 -1.00
N ARG A 955 -42.33 -19.51 -0.04
CA ARG A 955 -41.04 -18.82 -0.16
C ARG A 955 -39.86 -19.81 -0.17
N MET A 956 -39.89 -20.84 0.67
CA MET A 956 -38.85 -21.87 0.72
C MET A 956 -38.70 -22.62 -0.60
N VAL A 957 -39.82 -23.02 -1.21
CA VAL A 957 -39.84 -23.92 -2.38
C VAL A 957 -39.71 -23.18 -3.71
N ALA A 958 -40.21 -21.94 -3.80
CA ALA A 958 -40.44 -21.30 -5.09
C ALA A 958 -39.97 -19.83 -5.18
N ASP A 959 -39.27 -19.28 -4.19
CA ASP A 959 -38.69 -17.94 -4.35
C ASP A 959 -37.55 -17.96 -5.38
N ALA A 960 -37.46 -16.89 -6.17
CA ALA A 960 -36.42 -16.74 -7.18
C ALA A 960 -35.05 -16.46 -6.54
N GLU A 961 -35.03 -15.93 -5.31
CA GLU A 961 -33.81 -15.67 -4.54
C GLU A 961 -33.57 -16.80 -3.52
N PRO A 962 -32.57 -17.69 -3.71
CA PRO A 962 -32.34 -18.86 -2.87
C PRO A 962 -32.14 -18.55 -1.38
N ARG A 963 -31.56 -17.38 -1.07
CA ARG A 963 -31.39 -16.91 0.33
C ARG A 963 -32.72 -16.65 1.03
N ILE A 964 -33.73 -16.16 0.31
CA ILE A 964 -35.07 -15.99 0.89
C ILE A 964 -35.63 -17.37 1.26
N GLY A 965 -35.40 -18.38 0.42
CA GLY A 965 -35.81 -19.74 0.74
C GLY A 965 -35.07 -20.34 1.94
N MET A 966 -33.75 -20.08 2.06
CA MET A 966 -32.96 -20.44 3.24
C MET A 966 -33.52 -19.79 4.53
N TRP A 967 -33.75 -18.47 4.51
CA TRP A 967 -34.35 -17.77 5.65
C TRP A 967 -35.77 -18.25 5.93
N ALA A 968 -36.52 -18.70 4.92
CA ALA A 968 -37.85 -19.26 5.09
C ALA A 968 -37.80 -20.63 5.78
N ALA A 969 -36.81 -21.47 5.46
CA ALA A 969 -36.57 -22.72 6.19
C ALA A 969 -36.30 -22.47 7.68
N ARG A 970 -35.48 -21.46 8.01
CA ARG A 970 -35.27 -21.01 9.41
C ARG A 970 -36.55 -20.52 10.07
N ALA A 971 -37.33 -19.71 9.37
CA ALA A 971 -38.58 -19.18 9.89
C ALA A 971 -39.58 -20.31 10.13
N LEU A 972 -39.68 -21.30 9.24
CA LEU A 972 -40.52 -22.50 9.40
C LEU A 972 -40.12 -23.30 10.65
N ALA A 973 -38.83 -23.58 10.82
CA ALA A 973 -38.32 -24.27 12.02
C ALA A 973 -38.64 -23.46 13.28
N TYR A 974 -38.50 -22.13 13.22
CA TYR A 974 -38.88 -21.25 14.32
C TYR A 974 -40.38 -21.25 14.59
N GLN A 975 -41.26 -21.44 13.59
CA GLN A 975 -42.71 -21.53 13.84
C GLN A 975 -43.10 -22.81 14.60
N ASP A 976 -42.36 -23.90 14.42
CA ASP A 976 -42.48 -25.16 15.16
C ASP A 976 -43.90 -25.78 15.07
N THR A 977 -44.46 -25.82 13.86
CA THR A 977 -45.75 -26.52 13.58
C THR A 977 -45.51 -27.83 12.86
N GLU A 978 -46.45 -28.78 12.94
CA GLU A 978 -46.35 -30.05 12.20
C GLU A 978 -46.24 -29.82 10.68
N GLU A 979 -47.00 -28.88 10.13
CA GLU A 979 -46.94 -28.50 8.72
C GLU A 979 -45.56 -27.93 8.33
N ALA A 980 -44.97 -27.08 9.19
CA ALA A 980 -43.64 -26.53 8.94
C ALA A 980 -42.56 -27.62 8.90
N TRP A 981 -42.60 -28.56 9.85
CA TRP A 981 -41.66 -29.69 9.87
C TRP A 981 -41.87 -30.68 8.72
N ALA A 982 -43.11 -30.89 8.29
CA ALA A 982 -43.41 -31.71 7.11
C ALA A 982 -42.83 -31.08 5.84
N ALA A 983 -42.96 -29.75 5.69
CA ALA A 983 -42.39 -29.02 4.56
C ALA A 983 -40.85 -29.06 4.56
N LEU A 984 -40.21 -28.88 5.72
CA LEU A 984 -38.75 -28.99 5.85
C LEU A 984 -38.25 -30.38 5.47
N ALA A 985 -38.95 -31.44 5.89
CA ALA A 985 -38.61 -32.83 5.56
C ALA A 985 -38.70 -33.13 4.06
N GLU A 986 -39.63 -32.48 3.34
CA GLU A 986 -39.77 -32.67 1.90
C GLU A 986 -38.71 -31.91 1.09
N MET A 987 -38.19 -30.79 1.60
CA MET A 987 -37.25 -29.93 0.86
C MET A 987 -36.00 -30.68 0.35
N PRO A 988 -35.29 -31.50 1.14
CA PRO A 988 -34.17 -32.35 0.68
C PRO A 988 -34.48 -33.26 -0.52
N ARG A 989 -35.75 -33.63 -0.73
CA ARG A 989 -36.18 -34.49 -1.84
C ARG A 989 -36.42 -33.73 -3.14
N THR A 990 -36.55 -32.42 -3.06
CA THR A 990 -36.87 -31.60 -4.22
C THR A 990 -35.62 -31.41 -5.08
N ARG A 991 -35.62 -31.98 -6.29
CA ARG A 991 -34.46 -31.91 -7.21
C ARG A 991 -34.29 -30.58 -7.92
N ARG A 992 -35.07 -29.54 -7.59
CA ARG A 992 -35.35 -28.47 -8.57
C ARG A 992 -35.04 -27.03 -8.20
N TYR A 993 -34.77 -26.65 -6.95
CA TYR A 993 -34.47 -25.24 -6.66
C TYR A 993 -33.57 -25.09 -5.43
N GLY A 994 -32.38 -24.52 -5.64
CA GLY A 994 -31.48 -23.99 -4.61
C GLY A 994 -30.90 -25.03 -3.64
N ASP A 995 -29.59 -25.23 -3.68
CA ASP A 995 -28.90 -26.05 -2.66
C ASP A 995 -28.99 -25.42 -1.26
N LEU A 996 -29.23 -24.10 -1.15
CA LEU A 996 -29.28 -23.35 0.11
C LEU A 996 -30.51 -23.65 0.99
N PRO A 997 -31.78 -23.57 0.50
CA PRO A 997 -32.93 -23.96 1.32
C PRO A 997 -32.90 -25.43 1.72
N ALA A 998 -32.43 -26.32 0.85
CA ALA A 998 -32.29 -27.75 1.17
C ALA A 998 -31.21 -28.00 2.24
N ALA A 999 -30.06 -27.33 2.13
CA ALA A 999 -29.01 -27.38 3.14
C ALA A 999 -29.53 -26.88 4.50
N GLU A 1000 -30.18 -25.73 4.53
CA GLU A 1000 -30.73 -25.19 5.77
C GLU A 1000 -31.83 -26.09 6.35
N ALA A 1001 -32.72 -26.63 5.52
CA ALA A 1001 -33.73 -27.59 5.97
C ALA A 1001 -33.08 -28.84 6.59
N ALA A 1002 -32.03 -29.38 5.97
CA ALA A 1002 -31.30 -30.52 6.53
C ALA A 1002 -30.69 -30.21 7.90
N LEU A 1003 -30.11 -29.02 8.08
CA LEU A 1003 -29.61 -28.57 9.38
C LEU A 1003 -30.73 -28.49 10.42
N GLN A 1004 -31.85 -27.85 10.09
CA GLN A 1004 -33.00 -27.72 11.00
C GLN A 1004 -33.58 -29.07 11.40
N LEU A 1005 -33.73 -30.01 10.46
CA LEU A 1005 -34.17 -31.38 10.74
C LEU A 1005 -33.21 -32.11 11.70
N GLY A 1006 -31.90 -31.91 11.55
CA GLY A 1006 -30.90 -32.46 12.47
C GLY A 1006 -31.09 -31.98 13.90
N THR A 1007 -31.43 -30.70 14.10
CA THR A 1007 -31.63 -30.13 15.45
C THR A 1007 -32.78 -30.78 16.23
N ARG A 1008 -33.74 -31.39 15.53
CA ARG A 1008 -34.85 -32.16 16.15
C ARG A 1008 -34.39 -33.45 16.79
N LYS A 1009 -33.23 -33.99 16.38
CA LYS A 1009 -32.68 -35.25 16.86
C LYS A 1009 -33.66 -36.43 16.75
N ASP A 1010 -34.59 -36.36 15.79
CA ASP A 1010 -35.65 -37.34 15.58
C ASP A 1010 -35.25 -38.30 14.44
N PRO A 1011 -35.01 -39.60 14.71
CA PRO A 1011 -34.56 -40.58 13.71
C PRO A 1011 -35.50 -40.73 12.51
N LYS A 1012 -36.77 -40.31 12.60
CA LYS A 1012 -37.71 -40.42 11.46
C LYS A 1012 -37.27 -39.61 10.23
N TYR A 1013 -36.44 -38.57 10.43
CA TYR A 1013 -35.93 -37.72 9.35
C TYR A 1013 -34.66 -38.27 8.67
N LEU A 1014 -34.10 -39.41 9.14
CA LEU A 1014 -32.87 -39.97 8.55
C LEU A 1014 -33.01 -40.22 7.05
N LYS A 1015 -34.14 -40.76 6.61
CA LYS A 1015 -34.39 -41.01 5.17
C LYS A 1015 -34.44 -39.73 4.34
N ASP A 1016 -34.88 -38.62 4.94
CA ASP A 1016 -34.95 -37.30 4.31
C ASP A 1016 -33.53 -36.73 4.15
N LEU A 1017 -32.70 -36.88 5.18
CA LEU A 1017 -31.33 -36.38 5.21
C LEU A 1017 -30.36 -37.19 4.35
N ILE A 1018 -30.51 -38.51 4.26
CA ILE A 1018 -29.64 -39.38 3.42
C ILE A 1018 -29.70 -38.96 1.94
N VAL A 1019 -30.86 -38.49 1.46
CA VAL A 1019 -31.04 -38.04 0.07
C VAL A 1019 -30.11 -36.88 -0.27
N MET A 1020 -29.67 -36.10 0.72
CA MET A 1020 -28.71 -35.02 0.53
C MET A 1020 -27.38 -35.51 -0.02
N PHE A 1021 -27.01 -36.80 0.08
CA PHE A 1021 -25.81 -37.35 -0.57
C PHE A 1021 -25.82 -37.17 -2.09
N ALA A 1022 -27.01 -37.16 -2.70
CA ALA A 1022 -27.18 -36.92 -4.14
C ALA A 1022 -27.27 -35.43 -4.51
N CYS A 1023 -27.08 -34.51 -3.54
CA CYS A 1023 -27.08 -33.07 -3.80
C CYS A 1023 -25.86 -32.68 -4.66
N SER A 1024 -26.10 -31.81 -5.65
CA SER A 1024 -25.05 -31.29 -6.54
C SER A 1024 -24.02 -30.45 -5.78
N SER A 1025 -24.47 -29.64 -4.82
CA SER A 1025 -23.58 -28.81 -4.01
C SER A 1025 -22.92 -29.57 -2.89
N ALA A 1026 -21.60 -29.36 -2.73
CA ALA A 1026 -20.85 -29.87 -1.60
C ALA A 1026 -21.41 -29.35 -0.26
N LEU A 1027 -21.90 -28.12 -0.19
CA LEU A 1027 -22.53 -27.55 1.01
C LEU A 1027 -23.81 -28.30 1.38
N GLY A 1028 -24.63 -28.64 0.39
CA GLY A 1028 -25.85 -29.42 0.63
C GLY A 1028 -25.52 -30.82 1.14
N ARG A 1029 -24.53 -31.49 0.54
CA ARG A 1029 -24.04 -32.79 1.03
C ARG A 1029 -23.49 -32.68 2.47
N ARG A 1030 -22.72 -31.62 2.76
CA ARG A 1030 -22.21 -31.33 4.12
C ARG A 1030 -23.32 -31.13 5.13
N ALA A 1031 -24.31 -30.30 4.79
CA ALA A 1031 -25.47 -30.03 5.64
C ALA A 1031 -26.28 -31.31 5.91
N GLY A 1032 -26.38 -32.20 4.91
CA GLY A 1032 -26.92 -33.55 5.09
C GLY A 1032 -26.16 -34.36 6.13
N ALA A 1033 -24.83 -34.46 5.99
CA ALA A 1033 -23.97 -35.14 6.96
C ALA A 1033 -24.06 -34.51 8.36
N GLN A 1034 -24.09 -33.18 8.46
CA GLN A 1034 -24.27 -32.45 9.71
C GLN A 1034 -25.62 -32.72 10.37
N GLY A 1035 -26.70 -32.73 9.58
CA GLY A 1035 -28.03 -33.05 10.06
C GLY A 1035 -28.10 -34.48 10.61
N ILE A 1036 -27.52 -35.45 9.88
CA ILE A 1036 -27.47 -36.86 10.31
C ILE A 1036 -26.63 -37.01 11.58
N GLY A 1037 -25.46 -36.38 11.65
CA GLY A 1037 -24.55 -36.47 12.80
C GLY A 1037 -25.12 -35.91 14.11
N GLN A 1038 -26.17 -35.09 14.05
CA GLN A 1038 -26.90 -34.63 15.24
C GLN A 1038 -27.92 -35.65 15.76
N ILE A 1039 -28.35 -36.60 14.93
CA ILE A 1039 -29.32 -37.63 15.31
C ILE A 1039 -28.58 -38.77 16.03
N PRO A 1040 -28.98 -39.14 17.26
CA PRO A 1040 -28.32 -40.23 17.99
C PRO A 1040 -28.69 -41.61 17.45
N GLY A 1041 -27.79 -42.57 17.63
CA GLY A 1041 -28.02 -44.00 17.38
C GLY A 1041 -27.30 -44.58 16.17
N GLU A 1042 -27.16 -45.90 16.15
CA GLU A 1042 -26.41 -46.65 15.12
C GLU A 1042 -26.96 -46.45 13.71
N ALA A 1043 -28.28 -46.30 13.56
CA ALA A 1043 -28.90 -46.05 12.25
C ALA A 1043 -28.43 -44.72 11.64
N ALA A 1044 -28.26 -43.68 12.47
CA ALA A 1044 -27.72 -42.40 12.03
C ALA A 1044 -26.23 -42.51 11.67
N GLN A 1045 -25.46 -43.26 12.45
CA GLN A 1045 -24.05 -43.52 12.14
C GLN A 1045 -23.87 -44.30 10.84
N GLY A 1046 -24.68 -45.34 10.61
CA GLY A 1046 -24.71 -46.05 9.33
C GLY A 1046 -25.10 -45.16 8.15
N ALA A 1047 -26.07 -44.26 8.35
CA ALA A 1047 -26.46 -43.26 7.36
C ALA A 1047 -25.37 -42.23 7.07
N LEU A 1048 -24.64 -41.78 8.09
CA LEU A 1048 -23.55 -40.82 7.97
C LEU A 1048 -22.40 -41.37 7.12
N MET A 1049 -22.13 -42.68 7.23
CA MET A 1049 -21.07 -43.35 6.48
C MET A 1049 -21.32 -43.40 4.95
N THR A 1050 -22.51 -43.07 4.46
CA THR A 1050 -22.73 -42.95 3.01
C THR A 1050 -21.95 -41.76 2.41
N PHE A 1051 -21.66 -40.74 3.21
CA PHE A 1051 -20.96 -39.52 2.79
C PHE A 1051 -19.43 -39.61 2.91
N ILE A 1052 -18.88 -40.72 3.43
CA ILE A 1052 -17.44 -40.81 3.73
C ILE A 1052 -16.54 -40.89 2.48
N HIS A 1053 -17.13 -41.20 1.33
CA HIS A 1053 -16.46 -41.25 0.03
C HIS A 1053 -16.83 -40.05 -0.86
N ASP A 1054 -17.25 -38.92 -0.28
CA ASP A 1054 -17.53 -37.69 -1.02
C ASP A 1054 -16.27 -37.22 -1.77
N VAL A 1055 -16.46 -36.62 -2.95
CA VAL A 1055 -15.36 -36.04 -3.73
C VAL A 1055 -14.74 -34.83 -3.03
N ASP A 1056 -15.53 -34.06 -2.26
CA ASP A 1056 -15.04 -32.89 -1.51
C ASP A 1056 -14.40 -33.34 -0.18
N PRO A 1057 -13.11 -33.06 0.06
CA PRO A 1057 -12.43 -33.44 1.30
C PRO A 1057 -13.04 -32.81 2.56
N PHE A 1058 -13.70 -31.65 2.47
CA PHE A 1058 -14.40 -31.08 3.63
C PHE A 1058 -15.59 -31.93 4.06
N ASN A 1059 -16.30 -32.53 3.11
CA ASN A 1059 -17.44 -33.36 3.44
C ASN A 1059 -16.95 -34.64 4.12
N ARG A 1060 -15.87 -35.25 3.61
CA ARG A 1060 -15.21 -36.39 4.27
C ARG A 1060 -14.68 -36.01 5.66
N TRP A 1061 -14.08 -34.83 5.81
CA TRP A 1061 -13.62 -34.31 7.10
C TRP A 1061 -14.77 -34.17 8.09
N GLU A 1062 -15.88 -33.56 7.67
CA GLU A 1062 -17.05 -33.34 8.53
C GLU A 1062 -17.72 -34.66 8.93
N VAL A 1063 -17.85 -35.60 8.00
CA VAL A 1063 -18.33 -36.96 8.25
C VAL A 1063 -17.45 -37.67 9.27
N THR A 1064 -16.13 -37.59 9.12
CA THR A 1064 -15.16 -38.19 10.05
C THR A 1064 -15.23 -37.56 11.44
N ARG A 1065 -15.37 -36.23 11.50
CA ARG A 1065 -15.53 -35.49 12.76
C ARG A 1065 -16.77 -35.93 13.51
N LEU A 1066 -17.87 -36.19 12.79
CA LEU A 1066 -19.17 -36.60 13.32
C LEU A 1066 -19.31 -38.12 13.55
N ALA A 1067 -18.42 -38.94 13.00
CA ALA A 1067 -18.46 -40.39 13.13
C ALA A 1067 -18.41 -40.83 14.60
N ASP A 1068 -19.02 -41.96 14.93
CA ASP A 1068 -18.84 -42.63 16.21
C ASP A 1068 -17.98 -43.88 16.00
N VAL A 1069 -16.75 -43.86 16.50
CA VAL A 1069 -15.81 -44.99 16.38
C VAL A 1069 -16.16 -46.17 17.29
N ALA A 1070 -17.17 -46.05 18.16
CA ALA A 1070 -17.77 -47.20 18.84
C ALA A 1070 -18.65 -48.04 17.90
N PHE A 1071 -19.12 -47.46 16.78
CA PHE A 1071 -19.85 -48.16 15.74
C PHE A 1071 -18.86 -48.76 14.73
N ASP A 1072 -18.71 -50.10 14.73
CA ASP A 1072 -17.70 -50.83 13.96
C ASP A 1072 -17.62 -50.44 12.47
N PRO A 1073 -18.73 -50.27 11.71
CA PRO A 1073 -18.65 -49.82 10.33
C PRO A 1073 -18.02 -48.42 10.18
N ALA A 1074 -18.30 -47.49 11.09
CA ALA A 1074 -17.67 -46.18 11.08
C ALA A 1074 -16.19 -46.27 11.47
N ALA A 1075 -15.86 -47.07 12.49
CA ALA A 1075 -14.47 -47.30 12.89
C ALA A 1075 -13.59 -47.80 11.74
N ARG A 1076 -14.07 -48.77 10.94
CA ARG A 1076 -13.34 -49.30 9.78
C ARG A 1076 -13.11 -48.26 8.69
N GLN A 1077 -14.10 -47.42 8.42
CA GLN A 1077 -13.98 -46.38 7.39
C GLN A 1077 -13.04 -45.25 7.83
N VAL A 1078 -13.14 -44.82 9.09
CA VAL A 1078 -12.22 -43.84 9.68
C VAL A 1078 -10.79 -44.39 9.71
N GLU A 1079 -10.61 -45.66 10.06
CA GLU A 1079 -9.32 -46.34 10.01
C GLU A 1079 -8.73 -46.39 8.60
N PHE A 1080 -9.53 -46.75 7.59
CA PHE A 1080 -9.11 -46.72 6.19
C PHE A 1080 -8.71 -45.31 5.74
N GLY A 1081 -9.54 -44.31 6.06
CA GLY A 1081 -9.30 -42.90 5.72
C GLY A 1081 -8.05 -42.33 6.38
N SER A 1082 -7.68 -42.81 7.58
CA SER A 1082 -6.49 -42.32 8.29
C SER A 1082 -5.18 -42.49 7.52
N VAL A 1083 -5.08 -43.50 6.64
CA VAL A 1083 -3.87 -43.77 5.86
C VAL A 1083 -4.05 -43.60 4.35
N ASN A 1084 -5.28 -43.71 3.83
CA ASN A 1084 -5.53 -43.72 2.39
C ASN A 1084 -6.18 -42.43 1.84
N ASP A 1085 -6.62 -41.51 2.69
CA ASP A 1085 -7.22 -40.26 2.19
C ASP A 1085 -6.15 -39.34 1.59
N GLU A 1086 -6.44 -38.79 0.41
CA GLU A 1086 -5.57 -37.84 -0.28
C GLU A 1086 -5.39 -36.53 0.49
N SER A 1087 -6.37 -36.16 1.33
CA SER A 1087 -6.32 -34.95 2.16
C SER A 1087 -5.64 -35.21 3.50
N ASN A 1088 -4.56 -34.47 3.74
CA ASN A 1088 -3.81 -34.53 5.01
C ASN A 1088 -4.70 -34.22 6.22
N ARG A 1089 -5.68 -33.31 6.08
CA ARG A 1089 -6.60 -32.95 7.17
C ARG A 1089 -7.65 -34.02 7.45
N VAL A 1090 -8.11 -34.75 6.41
CA VAL A 1090 -8.99 -35.92 6.61
C VAL A 1090 -8.21 -37.03 7.31
N ARG A 1091 -6.96 -37.30 6.91
CA ARG A 1091 -6.07 -38.23 7.62
C ARG A 1091 -5.88 -37.81 9.09
N ALA A 1092 -5.55 -36.54 9.34
CA ALA A 1092 -5.34 -36.01 10.69
C ALA A 1092 -6.57 -36.14 11.60
N VAL A 1093 -7.75 -35.72 11.13
CA VAL A 1093 -8.99 -35.87 11.91
C VAL A 1093 -9.35 -37.34 12.10
N SER A 1094 -9.05 -38.21 11.13
CA SER A 1094 -9.27 -39.66 11.25
C SER A 1094 -8.39 -40.25 12.35
N TYR A 1095 -7.09 -39.98 12.34
CA TYR A 1095 -6.18 -40.39 13.41
C TYR A 1095 -6.64 -39.86 14.77
N ALA A 1096 -6.92 -38.56 14.86
CA ALA A 1096 -7.43 -37.95 16.09
C ALA A 1096 -8.73 -38.63 16.56
N LYS A 1097 -9.64 -38.98 15.65
CA LYS A 1097 -10.87 -39.68 15.99
C LYS A 1097 -10.61 -41.09 16.54
N LEU A 1098 -9.68 -41.84 15.94
CA LEU A 1098 -9.28 -43.17 16.41
C LEU A 1098 -8.66 -43.12 17.81
N THR A 1099 -7.88 -42.08 18.14
CA THR A 1099 -7.31 -41.93 19.50
C THR A 1099 -8.36 -41.79 20.61
N ARG A 1100 -9.62 -41.50 20.26
CA ARG A 1100 -10.76 -41.43 21.18
C ARG A 1100 -11.47 -42.76 21.36
N SER A 1101 -11.10 -43.80 20.60
CA SER A 1101 -11.77 -45.10 20.69
C SER A 1101 -11.57 -45.75 22.05
N ALA A 1102 -12.62 -46.35 22.60
CA ALA A 1102 -12.54 -47.20 23.78
C ALA A 1102 -11.77 -48.51 23.48
N ASP A 1103 -11.73 -48.94 22.23
CA ASP A 1103 -10.92 -50.06 21.76
C ASP A 1103 -9.43 -49.67 21.76
N PRO A 1104 -8.58 -50.33 22.57
CA PRO A 1104 -7.14 -50.05 22.60
C PRO A 1104 -6.45 -50.26 21.24
N VAL A 1105 -6.95 -51.16 20.39
CA VAL A 1105 -6.37 -51.43 19.05
C VAL A 1105 -6.60 -50.24 18.13
N LEU A 1106 -7.84 -49.77 18.00
CA LEU A 1106 -8.16 -48.58 17.21
C LEU A 1106 -7.44 -47.35 17.77
N ARG A 1107 -7.40 -47.20 19.10
CA ARG A 1107 -6.66 -46.14 19.76
C ARG A 1107 -5.18 -46.12 19.38
N SER A 1108 -4.54 -47.30 19.40
CA SER A 1108 -3.14 -47.44 19.02
C SER A 1108 -2.86 -47.06 17.57
N ARG A 1109 -3.79 -47.33 16.65
CA ARG A 1109 -3.69 -46.90 15.25
C ARG A 1109 -3.83 -45.39 15.10
N GLY A 1110 -4.69 -44.76 15.92
CA GLY A 1110 -4.76 -43.30 16.00
C GLY A 1110 -3.40 -42.64 16.31
N TYR A 1111 -2.60 -43.23 17.21
CA TYR A 1111 -1.28 -42.70 17.55
C TYR A 1111 -0.23 -42.85 16.45
N ILE A 1112 -0.47 -43.64 15.41
CA ILE A 1112 0.45 -43.73 14.26
C ILE A 1112 0.56 -42.37 13.57
N GLY A 1113 -0.53 -41.58 13.53
CA GLY A 1113 -0.54 -40.25 12.94
C GLY A 1113 0.42 -39.24 13.59
N LEU A 1114 0.85 -39.48 14.83
CA LEU A 1114 1.90 -38.68 15.49
C LEU A 1114 3.29 -38.91 14.87
N LYS A 1115 3.43 -39.79 13.88
CA LYS A 1115 4.66 -40.09 13.14
C LYS A 1115 4.55 -39.81 11.64
N GLU A 1116 3.46 -39.18 11.20
CA GLU A 1116 3.32 -38.75 9.80
C GLU A 1116 4.41 -37.74 9.44
N ASP A 1117 4.86 -37.74 8.19
CA ASP A 1117 5.91 -36.83 7.71
C ASP A 1117 5.45 -35.37 7.77
N ASP A 1118 4.17 -35.12 7.49
CA ASP A 1118 3.57 -33.78 7.52
C ASP A 1118 3.41 -33.28 8.97
N PRO A 1119 4.09 -32.18 9.38
CA PRO A 1119 3.97 -31.61 10.72
C PRO A 1119 2.56 -31.15 11.08
N ASP A 1120 1.73 -30.74 10.11
CA ASP A 1120 0.37 -30.29 10.40
C ASP A 1120 -0.54 -31.45 10.81
N ILE A 1121 -0.32 -32.65 10.29
CA ILE A 1121 -1.05 -33.84 10.74
C ILE A 1121 -0.72 -34.10 12.21
N ARG A 1122 0.57 -34.08 12.56
CA ARG A 1122 1.02 -34.27 13.95
C ARG A 1122 0.43 -33.20 14.86
N ARG A 1123 0.50 -31.92 14.46
CA ARG A 1123 -0.05 -30.77 15.21
C ARG A 1123 -1.56 -30.88 15.45
N ILE A 1124 -2.35 -31.17 14.42
CA ILE A 1124 -3.82 -31.30 14.55
C ILE A 1124 -4.19 -32.42 15.51
N ILE A 1125 -3.49 -33.57 15.43
CA ILE A 1125 -3.74 -34.68 16.37
C ILE A 1125 -3.44 -34.23 17.80
N LEU A 1126 -2.33 -33.52 18.03
CA LEU A 1126 -1.98 -32.98 19.35
C LEU A 1126 -3.03 -32.02 19.91
N GLU A 1127 -3.54 -31.10 19.08
CA GLU A 1127 -4.61 -30.16 19.46
C GLU A 1127 -5.91 -30.90 19.84
N GLU A 1128 -6.27 -31.92 19.06
CA GLU A 1128 -7.45 -32.74 19.34
C GLU A 1128 -7.28 -33.57 20.62
N LEU A 1129 -6.09 -34.09 20.91
CA LEU A 1129 -5.76 -34.76 22.17
C LEU A 1129 -5.81 -33.79 23.37
N ALA A 1130 -5.36 -32.55 23.19
CA ALA A 1130 -5.41 -31.51 24.22
C ALA A 1130 -6.86 -31.15 24.60
N SER A 1131 -7.76 -31.13 23.62
CA SER A 1131 -9.20 -30.87 23.84
C SER A 1131 -9.91 -31.95 24.66
N GLN A 1132 -9.31 -33.14 24.78
CA GLN A 1132 -9.86 -34.28 25.52
C GLN A 1132 -8.76 -34.95 26.37
N PRO A 1133 -8.36 -34.30 27.47
CA PRO A 1133 -7.21 -34.73 28.23
C PRO A 1133 -7.43 -36.11 28.86
N SER A 1134 -6.52 -37.03 28.56
CA SER A 1134 -6.47 -38.37 29.17
C SER A 1134 -5.01 -38.71 29.47
N PRO A 1135 -4.67 -39.12 30.71
CA PRO A 1135 -3.30 -39.50 31.07
C PRO A 1135 -2.69 -40.59 30.15
N GLN A 1136 -3.55 -41.37 29.48
CA GLN A 1136 -3.12 -42.40 28.52
C GLN A 1136 -2.45 -41.82 27.27
N HIS A 1137 -2.70 -40.55 26.94
CA HIS A 1137 -2.08 -39.87 25.81
C HIS A 1137 -0.64 -39.44 26.10
N ALA A 1138 -0.28 -39.21 27.36
CA ALA A 1138 1.01 -38.64 27.75
C ALA A 1138 2.24 -39.39 27.17
N PRO A 1139 2.32 -40.73 27.21
CA PRO A 1139 3.46 -41.46 26.67
C PRO A 1139 3.62 -41.33 25.15
N GLN A 1140 2.53 -41.05 24.43
CA GLN A 1140 2.53 -40.92 22.97
C GLN A 1140 2.85 -39.50 22.52
N VAL A 1141 2.47 -38.50 23.33
CA VAL A 1141 2.75 -37.08 23.06
C VAL A 1141 4.17 -36.69 23.48
N SER A 1142 4.70 -37.26 24.56
CA SER A 1142 6.02 -36.89 25.11
C SER A 1142 7.18 -36.90 24.10
N PRO A 1143 7.28 -37.87 23.17
CA PRO A 1143 8.33 -37.85 22.13
C PRO A 1143 8.29 -36.63 21.21
N LEU A 1144 7.12 -35.98 21.03
CA LEU A 1144 6.98 -34.82 20.16
C LEU A 1144 7.42 -33.51 20.80
N LEU A 1145 7.85 -33.53 22.08
CA LEU A 1145 8.53 -32.38 22.69
C LEU A 1145 9.91 -32.11 22.08
N THR A 1146 10.44 -33.05 21.29
CA THR A 1146 11.68 -32.90 20.51
C THR A 1146 11.43 -33.00 19.00
N ASP A 1147 10.20 -32.77 18.55
CA ASP A 1147 9.88 -32.77 17.12
C ASP A 1147 10.71 -31.71 16.38
N PRO A 1148 11.21 -31.97 15.16
CA PRO A 1148 11.94 -30.96 14.39
C PRO A 1148 11.11 -29.69 14.14
N ASP A 1149 9.78 -29.82 14.04
CA ASP A 1149 8.88 -28.69 13.81
C ASP A 1149 8.48 -27.99 15.13
N PRO A 1150 8.72 -26.67 15.26
CA PRO A 1150 8.43 -25.92 16.48
C PRO A 1150 6.93 -25.76 16.77
N ASP A 1151 6.05 -25.78 15.77
CA ASP A 1151 4.60 -25.72 15.99
C ASP A 1151 4.09 -27.06 16.54
N VAL A 1152 4.66 -28.17 16.08
CA VAL A 1152 4.39 -29.49 16.67
C VAL A 1152 4.88 -29.54 18.12
N ARG A 1153 6.10 -29.05 18.42
CA ARG A 1153 6.59 -28.96 19.81
C ARG A 1153 5.68 -28.08 20.68
N ALA A 1154 5.24 -26.93 20.17
CA ALA A 1154 4.33 -26.04 20.88
C ALA A 1154 2.99 -26.71 21.18
N ALA A 1155 2.39 -27.38 20.20
CA ALA A 1155 1.16 -28.14 20.39
C ALA A 1155 1.36 -29.30 21.38
N ALA A 1156 2.51 -29.98 21.35
CA ALA A 1156 2.82 -31.06 22.28
C ALA A 1156 2.95 -30.54 23.72
N VAL A 1157 3.59 -29.39 23.92
CA VAL A 1157 3.65 -28.69 25.21
C VAL A 1157 2.24 -28.35 25.69
N GLN A 1158 1.42 -27.72 24.86
CA GLN A 1158 0.05 -27.33 25.22
C GLN A 1158 -0.81 -28.55 25.58
N ALA A 1159 -0.70 -29.63 24.80
CA ALA A 1159 -1.39 -30.88 25.05
C ALA A 1159 -0.98 -31.48 26.39
N LEU A 1160 0.33 -31.62 26.66
CA LEU A 1160 0.82 -32.19 27.92
C LEU A 1160 0.53 -31.30 29.14
N LEU A 1161 0.55 -29.97 29.01
CA LEU A 1161 0.12 -29.08 30.09
C LEU A 1161 -1.35 -29.29 30.51
N THR A 1162 -2.15 -29.90 29.64
CA THR A 1162 -3.55 -30.26 29.92
C THR A 1162 -3.70 -31.72 30.33
N ILE A 1163 -2.89 -32.62 29.76
CA ILE A 1163 -2.95 -34.08 29.97
C ILE A 1163 -2.15 -34.53 31.21
N ASP A 1164 -0.87 -34.15 31.26
CA ASP A 1164 0.10 -34.52 32.28
C ASP A 1164 1.22 -33.46 32.36
N PRO A 1165 1.02 -32.39 33.15
CA PRO A 1165 2.03 -31.34 33.31
C PRO A 1165 3.40 -31.85 33.80
N ALA A 1166 3.44 -33.00 34.49
CA ALA A 1166 4.68 -33.58 34.98
C ALA A 1166 5.57 -34.08 33.82
N ALA A 1167 4.98 -34.50 32.70
CA ALA A 1167 5.73 -34.88 31.50
C ALA A 1167 6.51 -33.70 30.90
N VAL A 1168 5.92 -32.49 30.90
CA VAL A 1168 6.61 -31.26 30.46
C VAL A 1168 7.75 -30.90 31.40
N ALA A 1169 7.55 -31.07 32.71
CA ALA A 1169 8.59 -30.85 33.72
C ALA A 1169 9.74 -31.87 33.59
N ALA A 1170 9.44 -33.13 33.27
CA ALA A 1170 10.44 -34.18 33.06
C ALA A 1170 11.33 -33.89 31.83
N ALA A 1171 10.79 -33.20 30.83
CA ALA A 1171 11.54 -32.73 29.65
C ALA A 1171 12.32 -31.42 29.88
N ALA A 1172 12.49 -30.97 31.13
CA ALA A 1172 13.11 -29.68 31.46
C ALA A 1172 14.44 -29.39 30.73
N GLN A 1173 15.26 -30.41 30.53
CA GLN A 1173 16.55 -30.31 29.83
C GLN A 1173 16.40 -30.06 28.33
N ALA A 1174 15.33 -30.57 27.69
CA ALA A 1174 15.07 -30.31 26.27
C ALA A 1174 14.80 -28.82 26.00
N TRP A 1175 14.32 -28.08 27.01
CA TRP A 1175 14.02 -26.65 26.90
C TRP A 1175 15.28 -25.77 26.99
N GLU A 1176 16.41 -26.26 27.48
CA GLU A 1176 17.62 -25.44 27.67
C GLU A 1176 18.08 -24.74 26.39
N ARG A 1177 17.83 -25.38 25.24
CA ARG A 1177 18.15 -24.85 23.90
C ARG A 1177 16.93 -24.36 23.12
N GLU A 1178 15.73 -24.44 23.70
CA GLU A 1178 14.50 -24.02 23.03
C GLU A 1178 14.45 -22.50 22.89
N ASN A 1179 14.04 -22.00 21.74
CA ASN A 1179 14.10 -20.58 21.41
C ASN A 1179 12.92 -20.07 20.59
N TYR A 1180 12.06 -20.97 20.12
CA TYR A 1180 10.92 -20.60 19.32
C TYR A 1180 9.84 -20.01 20.21
N ARG A 1181 9.46 -18.76 19.93
CA ARG A 1181 8.42 -18.03 20.65
C ARG A 1181 7.17 -18.88 20.85
N GLN A 1182 6.71 -19.58 19.80
CA GLN A 1182 5.50 -20.41 19.89
C GLN A 1182 5.60 -21.53 20.93
N VAL A 1183 6.79 -22.04 21.25
CA VAL A 1183 7.03 -23.06 22.29
C VAL A 1183 7.22 -22.38 23.67
N LEU A 1184 7.96 -21.27 23.69
CA LEU A 1184 8.28 -20.53 24.92
C LEU A 1184 7.05 -19.91 25.58
N ILE A 1185 6.14 -19.32 24.80
CA ILE A 1185 4.95 -18.65 25.34
C ILE A 1185 4.07 -19.60 26.17
N PRO A 1186 3.70 -20.81 25.69
CA PRO A 1186 3.00 -21.81 26.51
C PRO A 1186 3.77 -22.22 27.77
N LEU A 1187 5.09 -22.49 27.67
CA LEU A 1187 5.92 -22.88 28.82
C LEU A 1187 5.95 -21.79 29.90
N LEU A 1188 6.21 -20.55 29.50
CA LEU A 1188 6.29 -19.39 30.40
C LEU A 1188 4.92 -19.03 30.97
N SER A 1189 3.85 -19.11 30.17
CA SER A 1189 2.49 -18.89 30.66
C SER A 1189 2.10 -19.92 31.71
N ALA A 1190 2.47 -21.19 31.52
CA ALA A 1190 2.29 -22.24 32.53
C ALA A 1190 3.16 -22.00 33.77
N GLY A 1191 4.39 -21.51 33.58
CA GLY A 1191 5.27 -21.09 34.66
C GLY A 1191 4.67 -19.97 35.51
N LYS A 1192 4.16 -18.92 34.86
CA LYS A 1192 3.51 -17.77 35.49
C LYS A 1192 2.25 -18.18 36.24
N ALA A 1193 1.48 -19.12 35.67
CA ALA A 1193 0.29 -19.67 36.32
C ALA A 1193 0.62 -20.65 37.47
N GLY A 1194 1.90 -20.90 37.77
CA GLY A 1194 2.34 -21.85 38.80
C GLY A 1194 2.11 -23.32 38.44
N LYS A 1195 1.75 -23.61 37.17
CA LYS A 1195 1.46 -24.97 36.68
C LYS A 1195 2.71 -25.76 36.31
N LEU A 1196 3.82 -25.07 36.05
CA LEU A 1196 5.09 -25.66 35.64
C LEU A 1196 6.24 -24.97 36.37
N ARG A 1197 7.15 -25.73 36.99
CA ARG A 1197 8.38 -25.17 37.54
C ARG A 1197 9.46 -25.15 36.47
N LEU A 1198 9.83 -23.95 36.01
CA LEU A 1198 10.87 -23.76 35.01
C LEU A 1198 12.26 -23.64 35.68
N PRO A 1199 13.34 -24.19 35.07
CA PRO A 1199 14.69 -24.06 35.60
C PRO A 1199 15.16 -22.60 35.66
N ALA A 1200 15.89 -22.22 36.72
CA ALA A 1200 16.40 -20.85 36.87
C ALA A 1200 17.32 -20.45 35.70
N GLY A 1201 18.26 -21.32 35.31
CA GLY A 1201 19.16 -21.06 34.18
C GLY A 1201 18.44 -20.87 32.84
N PHE A 1202 17.30 -21.55 32.64
CA PHE A 1202 16.43 -21.34 31.47
C PHE A 1202 15.79 -19.95 31.50
N LEU A 1203 15.26 -19.54 32.66
CA LEU A 1203 14.71 -18.18 32.84
C LEU A 1203 15.80 -17.09 32.77
N ASP A 1204 17.04 -17.38 33.20
CA ASP A 1204 18.19 -16.48 33.10
C ASP A 1204 18.57 -16.18 31.67
N ARG A 1205 18.68 -17.21 30.83
CA ARG A 1205 18.89 -17.04 29.39
C ARG A 1205 17.75 -16.23 28.75
N LEU A 1206 16.49 -16.53 29.10
CA LEU A 1206 15.34 -15.89 28.48
C LEU A 1206 15.06 -14.45 28.97
N ALA A 1207 15.72 -13.99 30.03
CA ALA A 1207 15.57 -12.61 30.50
C ALA A 1207 16.07 -11.59 29.47
N SER A 1208 17.01 -12.00 28.60
CA SER A 1208 17.52 -11.22 27.47
C SER A 1208 16.94 -11.68 26.12
N HIS A 1209 15.87 -12.48 26.10
CA HIS A 1209 15.26 -12.95 24.86
C HIS A 1209 14.71 -11.77 24.03
N ARG A 1210 14.74 -11.86 22.69
CA ARG A 1210 14.33 -10.76 21.79
C ARG A 1210 12.83 -10.43 21.82
N ASP A 1211 11.99 -11.42 22.08
CA ASP A 1211 10.54 -11.22 22.17
C ASP A 1211 10.14 -10.54 23.48
N ALA A 1212 9.51 -9.36 23.37
CA ALA A 1212 9.13 -8.53 24.51
C ALA A 1212 8.12 -9.23 25.44
N GLU A 1213 7.24 -10.07 24.89
CA GLU A 1213 6.28 -10.85 25.67
C GLU A 1213 6.97 -11.96 26.44
N VAL A 1214 7.95 -12.65 25.85
CA VAL A 1214 8.82 -13.61 26.55
C VAL A 1214 9.55 -12.93 27.70
N ARG A 1215 10.21 -11.78 27.48
CA ARG A 1215 10.90 -11.04 28.55
C ARG A 1215 9.94 -10.62 29.66
N LYS A 1216 8.75 -10.13 29.28
CA LYS A 1216 7.69 -9.75 30.21
C LYS A 1216 7.27 -10.94 31.07
N LEU A 1217 6.95 -12.09 30.45
CA LEU A 1217 6.55 -13.30 31.17
C LEU A 1217 7.67 -13.80 32.09
N VAL A 1218 8.92 -13.80 31.65
CA VAL A 1218 10.08 -14.16 32.49
C VAL A 1218 10.19 -13.24 33.70
N SER A 1219 10.08 -11.93 33.50
CA SER A 1219 10.08 -10.94 34.59
C SER A 1219 8.92 -11.16 35.56
N GLU A 1220 7.73 -11.48 35.05
CA GLU A 1220 6.55 -11.78 35.85
C GLU A 1220 6.66 -13.09 36.63
N ILE A 1221 7.34 -14.12 36.10
CA ILE A 1221 7.59 -15.40 36.81
C ILE A 1221 8.62 -15.22 37.93
N ARG A 1222 9.56 -14.29 37.77
CA ARG A 1222 10.59 -13.99 38.77
C ARG A 1222 10.08 -13.15 39.93
N ARG A 1223 9.03 -12.35 39.70
CA ARG A 1223 8.33 -11.56 40.73
C ARG A 1223 7.40 -12.48 41.52
#